data_AF-A0A3D1RHK0-F1
#
_entry.id   AF-A0A3D1RHK0-F1
#
_cell.length_a   1.000
_cell.length_b   1.000
_cell.length_c   1.000
_cell.angle_alpha   90.00
_cell.angle_beta   90.00
_cell.angle_gamma   90.00
#
_symmetry.space_group_name_H-M   'P 1'
#
loop_
_entity.id
_entity.type
_entity.pdbx_description
1 polymer ?
#
loop_
_entity_poly.entity_id
_entity_poly.type
_entity_poly.pdbx_seq_one_letter_code
_entity_poly.pdbx_strand_id
1 'polypeptide(L)'
;MEDTMKRIIKGIFLFVVIALSLVFAYPLNTYALTEQTSYVSIDNTQNLKVGSLSFSSISFRNYSSTSTQAFGLTGVVANRSSDTISYTSTAYYYDSNYNLIAQGYNSGTAISGTSNFNQMSNLSILGEHSINEIYYYRLSINISGTTNSAGTINSSSLTPSKNCQYSSYDYVLDKYDINIIVNENNTFDITETITAYFNVTKHGIFRTIPLKNTITRLDGTTSTNRTQVTNVSVDNEYTISRKNGNYKLQIGSANRTLTGEQKYVIKYTYNLGKDPAKNYDELYYNIIGNEWDTVIGNITFSITMPKDFDSSKLGFSSGNIGSTDNSKVKYNVSGNKITGSYNGVLSVGQALTVRCELPEGYFVGAGLNINIMDYIMFLIPVIFLVIAILLWYKFGRDDQVIETVEFYPPEGLNSLDVGFLYKGKAENKDITSLLIFLANKGYLEINNKKINLNSEKINLNQDSENSANQKIIELQNKINEERINNPNSKKIKYYENMLDIYKNIDTPIDYEQYGLKSSINKLNRKNKFFIKKLKDYDGTNINEQWFMDGLFEYDRTEVTDKMLYNNFYITNNRILHNVNNKQNMDKIFEKSATNKKFLIILMIIATYCLITIPPIFNYGQPETLIFALLFSGIGFSVLFRMLFGKTPIPVKIFGLIWGLGFGGMPWTFMVLPAITQDISYLIGYVVGIICVLGMILCLVYLPKRTKYGNEMLGKLKGFKNFLETVEKERLKALVMQNPNYFYDILPYTYVLGVSDKWIKKFESISLQAPSWYDSSNGFDFSSFGTFIKSTMVSAQSAMSSSPSSSSGGSSSGGGGSSGGGSSGGGSGGGGGGSW
;
A
#
# COMPACT_ATOMS: atom_id res chain seq x y z
N MET A 1 -15.15 -25.54 7.13
CA MET A 1 -15.26 -24.72 5.90
C MET A 1 -15.82 -23.34 6.23
N GLU A 2 -16.89 -23.27 7.03
CA GLU A 2 -17.52 -22.02 7.50
C GLU A 2 -16.61 -21.15 8.40
N ASP A 3 -15.86 -21.76 9.32
CA ASP A 3 -14.97 -21.02 10.24
C ASP A 3 -13.80 -20.33 9.53
N THR A 4 -13.28 -20.95 8.47
CA THR A 4 -12.18 -20.39 7.68
C THR A 4 -12.68 -19.19 6.87
N MET A 5 -13.91 -19.28 6.37
CA MET A 5 -14.59 -18.20 5.64
C MET A 5 -14.89 -17.01 6.56
N LYS A 6 -15.40 -17.25 7.78
CA LYS A 6 -15.61 -16.20 8.80
C LYS A 6 -14.31 -15.49 9.21
N ARG A 7 -13.18 -16.22 9.33
CA ARG A 7 -11.87 -15.63 9.62
C ARG A 7 -11.35 -14.74 8.49
N ILE A 8 -11.54 -15.15 7.24
CA ILE A 8 -11.10 -14.38 6.07
C ILE A 8 -11.96 -13.12 5.90
N ILE A 9 -13.28 -13.22 6.04
CA ILE A 9 -14.20 -12.08 5.96
C ILE A 9 -13.92 -11.07 7.08
N LYS A 10 -13.70 -11.52 8.32
CA LYS A 10 -13.29 -10.63 9.42
C LYS A 10 -11.93 -9.98 9.17
N GLY A 11 -10.98 -10.69 8.57
CA GLY A 11 -9.68 -10.15 8.21
C GLY A 11 -9.75 -9.08 7.12
N ILE A 12 -10.59 -9.27 6.10
CA ILE A 12 -10.85 -8.29 5.04
C ILE A 12 -11.56 -7.06 5.64
N PHE A 13 -12.58 -7.26 6.46
CA PHE A 13 -13.29 -6.16 7.11
C PHE A 13 -12.37 -5.34 8.02
N LEU A 14 -11.54 -5.99 8.83
CA LEU A 14 -10.56 -5.31 9.70
C LEU A 14 -9.49 -4.57 8.90
N PHE A 15 -9.01 -5.14 7.78
CA PHE A 15 -8.06 -4.47 6.89
C PHE A 15 -8.67 -3.24 6.23
N VAL A 16 -9.91 -3.32 5.75
CA VAL A 16 -10.64 -2.19 5.14
C VAL A 16 -10.87 -1.10 6.19
N VAL A 17 -11.26 -1.46 7.42
CA VAL A 17 -11.43 -0.50 8.53
C VAL A 17 -10.10 0.16 8.91
N ILE A 18 -9.00 -0.61 9.02
CA ILE A 18 -7.67 -0.07 9.36
C ILE A 18 -7.17 0.85 8.23
N ALA A 19 -7.31 0.43 6.97
CA ALA A 19 -6.91 1.23 5.81
C ALA A 19 -7.73 2.52 5.71
N LEU A 20 -9.06 2.46 5.93
CA LEU A 20 -9.90 3.65 6.00
C LEU A 20 -9.51 4.55 7.18
N SER A 21 -9.25 4.00 8.36
CA SER A 21 -8.86 4.79 9.54
C SER A 21 -7.50 5.47 9.40
N LEU A 22 -6.56 4.90 8.64
CA LEU A 22 -5.27 5.52 8.31
C LEU A 22 -5.42 6.63 7.26
N VAL A 23 -6.41 6.55 6.37
CA VAL A 23 -6.74 7.60 5.38
C VAL A 23 -7.38 8.82 6.05
N PHE A 24 -8.10 8.65 7.17
CA PHE A 24 -8.67 9.75 7.94
C PHE A 24 -7.74 10.33 9.03
N ALA A 25 -6.58 9.72 9.29
CA ALA A 25 -5.68 10.12 10.37
C ALA A 25 -4.62 11.18 10.00
N TYR A 26 -4.56 11.62 8.74
CA TYR A 26 -3.59 12.63 8.30
C TYR A 26 -4.25 13.74 7.48
N PRO A 27 -4.59 14.89 8.09
CA PRO A 27 -4.81 16.11 7.32
C PRO A 27 -3.45 16.58 6.77
N LEU A 28 -3.33 16.66 5.44
CA LEU A 28 -2.25 17.40 4.79
C LEU A 28 -2.52 18.90 5.00
N ASN A 29 -2.14 19.41 6.18
CA ASN A 29 -2.10 20.85 6.42
C ASN A 29 -0.83 21.41 5.77
N THR A 30 -0.99 22.13 4.67
CA THR A 30 0.00 23.10 4.22
C THR A 30 -0.01 24.25 5.22
N TYR A 31 1.07 24.41 5.99
CA TYR A 31 1.19 25.49 6.98
C TYR A 31 1.30 26.85 6.28
N ALA A 32 0.26 27.67 6.39
CA ALA A 32 0.35 29.10 6.16
C ALA A 32 0.74 29.78 7.48
N LEU A 33 1.77 30.63 7.48
CA LEU A 33 2.12 31.42 8.68
C LEU A 33 0.97 32.42 8.94
N THR A 34 0.30 32.25 10.07
CA THR A 34 -0.81 33.11 10.51
C THR A 34 -0.49 33.65 11.89
N GLU A 35 -0.54 34.96 12.04
CA GLU A 35 -0.33 35.66 13.31
C GLU A 35 -1.44 36.70 13.50
N GLN A 36 -1.81 36.98 14.76
CA GLN A 36 -2.95 37.84 15.09
C GLN A 36 -2.64 38.77 16.27
N THR A 37 -3.18 39.98 16.25
CA THR A 37 -3.11 40.88 17.41
C THR A 37 -4.03 40.42 18.56
N SER A 38 -3.66 40.78 19.79
CA SER A 38 -4.59 40.83 20.93
C SER A 38 -5.72 41.84 20.67
N TYR A 39 -6.75 41.87 21.51
CA TYR A 39 -7.80 42.89 21.44
C TYR A 39 -7.20 44.28 21.67
N VAL A 40 -7.39 45.19 20.71
CA VAL A 40 -6.89 46.56 20.75
C VAL A 40 -8.07 47.52 20.80
N SER A 41 -8.07 48.45 21.75
CA SER A 41 -9.07 49.54 21.75
C SER A 41 -8.95 50.37 20.47
N ILE A 42 -10.07 50.84 19.91
CA ILE A 42 -10.07 51.65 18.68
C ILE A 42 -9.26 52.96 18.80
N ASP A 43 -9.04 53.46 20.01
CA ASP A 43 -8.23 54.66 20.29
C ASP A 43 -6.72 54.39 20.33
N ASN A 44 -6.32 53.12 20.38
CA ASN A 44 -4.93 52.72 20.51
C ASN A 44 -4.34 52.25 19.18
N THR A 45 -3.00 52.25 19.11
CA THR A 45 -2.25 51.68 17.99
C THR A 45 -1.56 50.39 18.40
N GLN A 46 -1.38 49.47 17.45
CA GLN A 46 -0.67 48.20 17.68
C GLN A 46 0.27 47.87 16.51
N ASN A 47 1.30 47.09 16.81
CA ASN A 47 2.22 46.53 15.82
C ASN A 47 2.05 45.00 15.76
N LEU A 48 2.23 44.41 14.57
CA LEU A 48 2.15 42.97 14.31
C LEU A 48 3.27 42.55 13.35
N LYS A 49 3.99 41.47 13.67
CA LYS A 49 5.03 40.92 12.79
C LYS A 49 4.63 39.51 12.35
N VAL A 50 4.71 39.25 11.05
CA VAL A 50 4.38 37.95 10.45
C VAL A 50 5.44 37.64 9.39
N GLY A 51 6.26 36.62 9.61
CA GLY A 51 7.40 36.32 8.74
C GLY A 51 8.34 37.52 8.55
N SER A 52 8.60 37.91 7.30
CA SER A 52 9.43 39.08 6.92
C SER A 52 8.66 40.41 6.86
N LEU A 53 7.35 40.40 7.14
CA LEU A 53 6.51 41.61 7.18
C LEU A 53 6.35 42.14 8.61
N SER A 54 6.42 43.46 8.75
CA SER A 54 6.20 44.18 10.00
C SER A 54 5.14 45.26 9.78
N PHE A 55 3.96 45.07 10.35
CA PHE A 55 2.88 46.05 10.37
C PHE A 55 3.03 46.92 11.62
N SER A 56 3.05 48.23 11.44
CA SER A 56 3.22 49.21 12.52
C SER A 56 2.18 50.32 12.46
N SER A 57 1.90 50.92 13.61
CA SER A 57 0.93 52.02 13.76
C SER A 57 -0.47 51.67 13.24
N ILE A 58 -0.86 50.39 13.37
CA ILE A 58 -2.21 49.94 13.00
C ILE A 58 -3.20 50.68 13.89
N SER A 59 -4.14 51.42 13.32
CA SER A 59 -5.17 52.17 14.05
C SER A 59 -6.50 52.15 13.31
N PHE A 60 -7.58 52.25 14.06
CA PHE A 60 -8.93 52.33 13.53
C PHE A 60 -9.18 53.68 12.84
N ARG A 61 -9.94 53.65 11.76
CA ARG A 61 -10.38 54.83 11.01
C ARG A 61 -11.86 54.71 10.67
N ASN A 62 -12.59 55.75 11.00
CA ASN A 62 -14.01 55.90 10.68
C ASN A 62 -14.16 56.94 9.57
N TYR A 63 -14.63 56.50 8.40
CA TYR A 63 -15.02 57.36 7.27
C TYR A 63 -16.51 57.14 6.91
N SER A 64 -17.34 56.81 7.90
CA SER A 64 -18.79 56.60 7.69
C SER A 64 -19.52 57.87 7.25
N SER A 65 -19.04 59.04 7.67
CA SER A 65 -19.60 60.36 7.37
C SER A 65 -19.07 60.99 6.07
N THR A 66 -18.18 60.32 5.35
CA THR A 66 -17.67 60.79 4.05
C THR A 66 -18.40 60.09 2.90
N SER A 67 -18.23 60.58 1.67
CA SER A 67 -18.86 60.00 0.47
C SER A 67 -18.49 58.53 0.21
N THR A 68 -17.44 58.01 0.87
CA THR A 68 -16.98 56.63 0.73
C THR A 68 -17.72 55.63 1.62
N GLN A 69 -18.44 56.07 2.65
CA GLN A 69 -19.18 55.22 3.61
C GLN A 69 -18.39 53.96 4.03
N ALA A 70 -17.20 54.15 4.61
CA ALA A 70 -16.29 53.06 4.95
C ALA A 70 -15.69 53.20 6.35
N PHE A 71 -15.20 52.09 6.91
CA PHE A 71 -14.46 52.07 8.17
C PHE A 71 -13.42 50.95 8.15
N GLY A 72 -12.36 51.06 8.93
CA GLY A 72 -11.25 50.14 8.72
C GLY A 72 -10.07 50.32 9.64
N LEU A 73 -9.01 49.56 9.35
CA LEU A 73 -7.70 49.71 9.98
C LEU A 73 -6.73 50.29 8.96
N THR A 74 -5.92 51.25 9.40
CA THR A 74 -4.84 51.83 8.60
C THR A 74 -3.53 51.75 9.36
N GLY A 75 -2.41 51.65 8.67
CA GLY A 75 -1.09 51.61 9.28
C GLY A 75 -0.01 51.58 8.22
N VAL A 76 1.14 51.06 8.60
CA VAL A 76 2.32 50.96 7.74
C VAL A 76 2.77 49.51 7.71
N VAL A 77 3.05 48.97 6.52
CA VAL A 77 3.66 47.65 6.36
C VAL A 77 5.08 47.80 5.82
N ALA A 78 6.05 47.28 6.58
CA ALA A 78 7.44 47.21 6.18
C ALA A 78 7.79 45.78 5.78
N ASN A 79 8.25 45.59 4.55
CA ASN A 79 8.77 44.34 4.04
C ASN A 79 10.31 44.35 4.09
N ARG A 80 10.89 43.46 4.89
CA ARG A 80 12.34 43.34 5.06
C ARG A 80 13.01 42.38 4.07
N SER A 81 12.26 41.74 3.16
CA SER A 81 12.83 40.93 2.07
C SER A 81 12.99 41.74 0.77
N SER A 82 13.79 41.20 -0.15
CA SER A 82 13.89 41.68 -1.54
C SER A 82 12.63 41.40 -2.35
N ASP A 83 11.85 40.38 -1.97
CA ASP A 83 10.74 39.86 -2.76
C ASP A 83 9.42 40.53 -2.37
N THR A 84 8.49 40.67 -3.32
CA THR A 84 7.14 41.19 -3.06
C THR A 84 6.26 40.10 -2.47
N ILE A 85 5.67 40.37 -1.31
CA ILE A 85 4.93 39.38 -0.52
C ILE A 85 3.44 39.68 -0.57
N SER A 86 2.65 38.73 -1.07
CA SER A 86 1.20 38.76 -1.00
C SER A 86 0.74 38.30 0.38
N TYR A 87 -0.16 39.07 0.99
CA TYR A 87 -0.78 38.72 2.27
C TYR A 87 -2.29 38.94 2.21
N THR A 88 -3.02 38.12 2.95
CA THR A 88 -4.43 38.33 3.26
C THR A 88 -4.56 38.85 4.68
N SER A 89 -5.49 39.78 4.88
CA SER A 89 -5.75 40.44 6.15
C SER A 89 -7.21 40.31 6.53
N THR A 90 -7.45 39.83 7.76
CA THR A 90 -8.79 39.76 8.35
C THR A 90 -8.85 40.66 9.57
N ALA A 91 -9.70 41.69 9.50
CA ALA A 91 -10.02 42.54 10.64
C ALA A 91 -11.32 42.07 11.30
N TYR A 92 -11.26 41.93 12.61
CA TYR A 92 -12.40 41.58 13.46
C TYR A 92 -12.74 42.79 14.33
N TYR A 93 -14.01 43.17 14.37
CA TYR A 93 -14.50 44.32 15.14
C TYR A 93 -15.44 43.85 16.23
N TYR A 94 -15.30 44.39 17.44
CA TYR A 94 -15.99 43.92 18.63
C TYR A 94 -16.64 45.06 19.41
N ASP A 95 -17.73 44.74 20.11
CA ASP A 95 -18.42 45.65 21.03
C ASP A 95 -17.67 45.84 22.35
N SER A 96 -18.22 46.66 23.26
CA SER A 96 -17.64 46.92 24.58
C SER A 96 -17.56 45.69 25.50
N ASN A 97 -18.29 44.62 25.18
CA ASN A 97 -18.30 43.33 25.89
C ASN A 97 -17.44 42.26 25.19
N TYR A 98 -16.66 42.63 24.17
CA TYR A 98 -15.86 41.73 23.33
C TYR A 98 -16.69 40.75 22.47
N ASN A 99 -17.97 41.03 22.21
CA ASN A 99 -18.74 40.26 21.23
C ASN A 99 -18.37 40.72 19.82
N LEU A 100 -18.21 39.77 18.91
CA LEU A 100 -17.86 40.05 17.52
C LEU A 100 -19.06 40.70 16.80
N ILE A 101 -18.86 41.90 16.27
CA ILE A 101 -19.85 42.65 15.51
C ILE A 101 -19.72 42.37 14.01
N ALA A 102 -18.48 42.42 13.48
CA ALA A 102 -18.26 42.31 12.04
C ALA A 102 -16.85 41.80 11.71
N GLN A 103 -16.69 41.25 10.51
CA GLN A 103 -15.40 40.82 9.95
C GLN A 103 -15.20 41.42 8.56
N GLY A 104 -14.04 42.03 8.35
CA GLY A 104 -13.63 42.56 7.06
C GLY A 104 -12.43 41.78 6.51
N TYR A 105 -12.50 41.40 5.23
CA TYR A 105 -11.43 40.70 4.54
C TYR A 105 -10.79 41.61 3.49
N ASN A 106 -9.47 41.60 3.40
CA ASN A 106 -8.75 42.23 2.31
C ASN A 106 -7.52 41.38 1.94
N SER A 107 -6.93 41.71 0.80
CA SER A 107 -5.64 41.18 0.37
C SER A 107 -4.77 42.35 -0.06
N GLY A 108 -3.49 42.30 0.31
CA GLY A 108 -2.51 43.31 -0.06
C GLY A 108 -1.21 42.68 -0.54
N THR A 109 -0.41 43.47 -1.22
CA THR A 109 0.97 43.12 -1.57
C THR A 109 1.91 44.09 -0.88
N ALA A 110 2.94 43.57 -0.23
CA ALA A 110 4.01 44.36 0.37
C ALA A 110 5.26 44.25 -0.50
N ILE A 111 5.58 45.33 -1.20
CA ILE A 111 6.85 45.47 -1.95
C ILE A 111 8.00 45.73 -0.98
N SER A 112 9.24 45.46 -1.39
CA SER A 112 10.43 45.70 -0.56
C SER A 112 10.49 47.17 -0.08
N GLY A 113 10.76 47.37 1.22
CA GLY A 113 10.68 48.69 1.86
C GLY A 113 9.37 48.90 2.63
N THR A 114 8.89 50.15 2.69
CA THR A 114 7.74 50.53 3.52
C THR A 114 6.60 51.06 2.67
N SER A 115 5.37 50.59 2.91
CA SER A 115 4.16 51.04 2.22
C SER A 115 2.98 51.18 3.19
N ASN A 116 1.90 51.84 2.74
CA ASN A 116 0.70 52.01 3.56
C ASN A 116 -0.10 50.72 3.62
N PHE A 117 -0.48 50.31 4.83
CA PHE A 117 -1.44 49.24 5.05
C PHE A 117 -2.84 49.83 5.20
N ASN A 118 -3.78 49.40 4.36
CA ASN A 118 -5.16 49.85 4.39
C ASN A 118 -6.14 48.66 4.32
N GLN A 119 -6.87 48.44 5.41
CA GLN A 119 -7.92 47.43 5.56
C GLN A 119 -9.24 48.16 5.74
N MET A 120 -9.86 48.56 4.64
CA MET A 120 -11.14 49.27 4.66
C MET A 120 -12.29 48.29 4.38
N SER A 121 -13.38 48.47 5.13
CA SER A 121 -14.61 47.70 5.04
C SER A 121 -15.78 48.63 4.75
N ASN A 122 -16.77 48.14 4.01
CA ASN A 122 -18.00 48.88 3.73
C ASN A 122 -18.92 48.84 4.97
N LEU A 123 -19.69 49.89 5.23
CA LEU A 123 -20.65 49.92 6.35
C LEU A 123 -21.63 48.75 6.37
N SER A 124 -21.98 48.18 5.21
CA SER A 124 -22.89 47.03 5.08
C SER A 124 -22.46 45.78 5.84
N ILE A 125 -21.17 45.60 6.18
CA ILE A 125 -20.72 44.43 6.95
C ILE A 125 -21.15 44.46 8.42
N LEU A 126 -21.66 45.60 8.91
CA LEU A 126 -22.14 45.75 10.28
C LEU A 126 -23.56 45.19 10.50
N GLY A 127 -24.29 44.89 9.42
CA GLY A 127 -25.66 44.37 9.52
C GLY A 127 -26.58 45.33 10.26
N GLU A 128 -27.14 44.89 11.38
CA GLU A 128 -28.02 45.69 12.25
C GLU A 128 -27.26 46.62 13.22
N HIS A 129 -25.94 46.47 13.33
CA HIS A 129 -25.11 47.23 14.28
C HIS A 129 -24.65 48.58 13.70
N SER A 130 -24.52 49.58 14.58
CA SER A 130 -23.93 50.87 14.22
C SER A 130 -22.40 50.88 14.35
N ILE A 131 -21.72 51.70 13.55
CA ILE A 131 -20.26 51.88 13.66
C ILE A 131 -19.81 52.39 15.03
N ASN A 132 -20.68 53.10 15.75
CA ASN A 132 -20.39 53.62 17.09
C ASN A 132 -20.38 52.51 18.15
N GLU A 133 -20.81 51.29 17.80
CA GLU A 133 -20.77 50.13 18.70
C GLU A 133 -19.42 49.41 18.69
N ILE A 134 -18.49 49.78 17.79
CA ILE A 134 -17.15 49.17 17.73
C ILE A 134 -16.25 49.79 18.80
N TYR A 135 -15.84 48.99 19.79
CA TYR A 135 -14.91 49.41 20.85
C TYR A 135 -13.53 48.76 20.72
N TYR A 136 -13.44 47.55 20.18
CA TYR A 136 -12.17 46.84 20.00
C TYR A 136 -12.00 46.30 18.58
N TYR A 137 -10.75 46.13 18.15
CA TYR A 137 -10.41 45.44 16.92
C TYR A 137 -9.31 44.39 17.14
N ARG A 138 -9.28 43.39 16.25
CA ARG A 138 -8.15 42.47 16.08
C ARG A 138 -7.82 42.33 14.61
N LEU A 139 -6.53 42.24 14.28
CA LEU A 139 -6.04 42.02 12.93
C LEU A 139 -5.30 40.69 12.85
N SER A 140 -5.69 39.83 11.90
CA SER A 140 -4.96 38.61 11.54
C SER A 140 -4.39 38.78 10.13
N ILE A 141 -3.12 38.38 9.95
CA ILE A 141 -2.43 38.41 8.67
C ILE A 141 -1.95 37.00 8.32
N ASN A 142 -2.17 36.60 7.07
CA ASN A 142 -1.71 35.34 6.50
C ASN A 142 -0.92 35.60 5.21
N ILE A 143 0.28 35.04 5.10
CA ILE A 143 1.18 35.22 3.96
C ILE A 143 1.14 33.99 3.05
N SER A 144 0.82 34.21 1.77
CA SER A 144 0.76 33.16 0.74
C SER A 144 1.58 33.58 -0.47
N GLY A 145 2.75 32.94 -0.69
CA GLY A 145 3.53 32.90 -1.94
C GLY A 145 3.89 34.24 -2.63
N THR A 146 5.19 34.49 -2.79
CA THR A 146 5.77 35.68 -3.45
C THR A 146 5.37 35.85 -4.93
N THR A 147 5.00 37.06 -5.35
CA THR A 147 4.81 37.45 -6.77
C THR A 147 5.30 38.88 -7.00
N ASN A 148 6.10 39.07 -8.05
CA ASN A 148 6.84 40.30 -8.35
C ASN A 148 6.02 41.48 -8.88
N SER A 149 6.51 42.68 -8.52
CA SER A 149 6.49 43.97 -9.26
C SER A 149 5.37 44.98 -9.02
N ALA A 150 5.84 46.23 -8.89
CA ALA A 150 5.16 47.47 -8.51
C ALA A 150 4.77 48.36 -9.71
N GLY A 151 3.90 49.35 -9.49
CA GLY A 151 3.83 50.57 -10.32
C GLY A 151 2.45 51.21 -10.50
N THR A 152 2.22 52.36 -9.85
CA THR A 152 1.05 53.24 -10.04
C THR A 152 1.26 54.17 -11.23
N ILE A 153 0.42 54.14 -12.28
CA ILE A 153 0.30 55.22 -13.28
C ILE A 153 -1.14 55.29 -13.80
N ASN A 154 -1.74 56.48 -13.77
CA ASN A 154 -3.03 56.80 -14.39
C ASN A 154 -3.09 56.37 -15.86
N SER A 155 -4.06 55.55 -16.26
CA SER A 155 -4.49 55.52 -17.67
C SER A 155 -5.91 54.96 -17.82
N SER A 156 -6.82 55.85 -18.16
CA SER A 156 -8.21 55.59 -18.58
C SER A 156 -8.31 54.88 -19.94
N SER A 157 -7.26 54.19 -20.40
CA SER A 157 -7.27 53.41 -21.63
C SER A 157 -7.80 52.01 -21.35
N LEU A 158 -8.95 51.69 -21.95
CA LEU A 158 -9.49 50.32 -21.97
C LEU A 158 -8.69 49.37 -22.89
N THR A 159 -7.69 49.89 -23.61
CA THR A 159 -6.71 49.11 -24.39
C THR A 159 -5.46 48.89 -23.54
N PRO A 160 -5.22 47.67 -22.99
CA PRO A 160 -4.14 47.43 -22.06
C PRO A 160 -2.74 47.68 -22.63
N SER A 161 -2.48 47.43 -23.92
CA SER A 161 -1.16 47.69 -24.54
C SER A 161 -0.77 49.17 -24.55
N LYS A 162 -1.76 50.06 -24.50
CA LYS A 162 -1.58 51.53 -24.45
C LYS A 162 -1.54 52.06 -23.01
N ASN A 163 -1.65 51.18 -22.02
CA ASN A 163 -1.63 51.50 -20.61
C ASN A 163 -0.32 50.98 -20.00
N CYS A 164 0.52 51.90 -19.52
CA CYS A 164 1.84 51.55 -18.99
C CYS A 164 1.80 50.66 -17.74
N GLN A 165 0.67 50.59 -17.00
CA GLN A 165 0.50 49.65 -15.89
C GLN A 165 0.56 48.19 -16.33
N TYR A 166 0.25 47.89 -17.60
CA TYR A 166 0.24 46.53 -18.13
C TYR A 166 1.44 46.22 -19.04
N SER A 167 2.41 47.15 -19.12
CA SER A 167 3.62 46.98 -19.94
C SER A 167 4.54 45.86 -19.46
N SER A 168 4.41 45.43 -18.20
CA SER A 168 5.18 44.33 -17.61
C SER A 168 4.66 42.94 -17.98
N TYR A 169 3.44 42.83 -18.52
CA TYR A 169 2.91 41.56 -18.99
C TYR A 169 3.59 41.17 -20.30
N ASP A 170 3.96 39.89 -20.45
CA ASP A 170 4.55 39.39 -21.69
C ASP A 170 3.63 39.64 -22.91
N TYR A 171 2.32 39.57 -22.69
CA TYR A 171 1.29 39.85 -23.68
C TYR A 171 0.01 40.30 -22.96
N VAL A 172 -0.85 41.05 -23.65
CA VAL A 172 -2.14 41.55 -23.14
C VAL A 172 -3.25 41.35 -24.18
N LEU A 173 -4.51 41.34 -23.76
CA LEU A 173 -5.65 41.29 -24.69
C LEU A 173 -6.26 42.69 -24.85
N ASP A 174 -6.03 43.30 -26.00
CA ASP A 174 -6.49 44.65 -26.33
C ASP A 174 -7.95 44.74 -26.69
N LYS A 175 -8.52 43.64 -27.19
CA LYS A 175 -9.94 43.53 -27.52
C LYS A 175 -10.40 42.09 -27.40
N TYR A 176 -11.61 41.91 -26.87
CA TYR A 176 -12.25 40.61 -26.77
C TYR A 176 -13.71 40.73 -27.15
N ASP A 177 -14.07 40.23 -28.33
CA ASP A 177 -15.45 40.16 -28.78
C ASP A 177 -15.94 38.72 -28.70
N ILE A 178 -17.05 38.48 -28.01
CA ILE A 178 -17.62 37.15 -27.84
C ILE A 178 -19.08 37.11 -28.27
N ASN A 179 -19.38 36.19 -29.19
CA ASN A 179 -20.74 35.90 -29.62
C ASN A 179 -21.14 34.50 -29.17
N ILE A 180 -22.27 34.41 -28.47
CA ILE A 180 -22.82 33.18 -27.89
C ILE A 180 -24.22 32.97 -28.48
N ILE A 181 -24.43 31.85 -29.15
CA ILE A 181 -25.76 31.40 -29.58
C ILE A 181 -26.18 30.27 -28.65
N VAL A 182 -27.21 30.50 -27.86
CA VAL A 182 -27.74 29.53 -26.91
C VAL A 182 -28.78 28.67 -27.64
N ASN A 183 -28.59 27.34 -27.63
CA ASN A 183 -29.50 26.39 -28.28
C ASN A 183 -30.51 25.80 -27.29
N GLU A 184 -31.61 25.25 -27.81
CA GLU A 184 -32.67 24.65 -26.98
C GLU A 184 -32.21 23.48 -26.10
N ASN A 185 -31.15 22.77 -26.45
CA ASN A 185 -30.61 21.64 -25.69
C ASN A 185 -29.53 22.04 -24.66
N ASN A 186 -29.46 23.33 -24.29
CA ASN A 186 -28.45 23.89 -23.38
C ASN A 186 -26.99 23.77 -23.89
N THR A 187 -26.80 23.78 -25.21
CA THR A 187 -25.48 23.93 -25.83
C THR A 187 -25.27 25.32 -26.39
N PHE A 188 -24.07 25.85 -26.24
CA PHE A 188 -23.73 27.20 -26.69
C PHE A 188 -22.76 27.11 -27.86
N ASP A 189 -23.11 27.72 -28.99
CA ASP A 189 -22.17 27.93 -30.08
C ASP A 189 -21.46 29.26 -29.86
N ILE A 190 -20.18 29.17 -29.53
CA ILE A 190 -19.37 30.30 -29.07
C ILE A 190 -18.36 30.65 -30.15
N THR A 191 -18.30 31.94 -30.48
CA THR A 191 -17.25 32.54 -31.30
C THR A 191 -16.54 33.62 -30.49
N GLU A 192 -15.27 33.41 -30.18
CA GLU A 192 -14.40 34.38 -29.52
C GLU A 192 -13.47 35.00 -30.56
N THR A 193 -13.48 36.33 -30.69
CA THR A 193 -12.54 37.10 -31.50
C THR A 193 -11.64 37.91 -30.57
N ILE A 194 -10.38 37.51 -30.51
CA ILE A 194 -9.40 38.00 -29.53
C ILE A 194 -8.30 38.76 -30.27
N THR A 195 -8.05 40.00 -29.86
CA THR A 195 -6.88 40.77 -30.30
C THR A 195 -5.86 40.79 -29.16
N ALA A 196 -4.77 40.06 -29.33
CA ALA A 196 -3.66 40.02 -28.39
C ALA A 196 -2.53 40.95 -28.85
N TYR A 197 -1.87 41.62 -27.92
CA TYR A 197 -0.65 42.39 -28.17
C TYR A 197 0.52 41.76 -27.41
N PHE A 198 1.54 41.33 -28.15
CA PHE A 198 2.74 40.69 -27.59
C PHE A 198 3.83 41.74 -27.31
N ASN A 199 4.07 42.01 -26.02
CA ASN A 199 5.14 42.90 -25.56
C ASN A 199 6.52 42.26 -25.69
N VAL A 200 6.57 40.92 -25.68
CA VAL A 200 7.77 40.12 -25.94
C VAL A 200 7.51 39.08 -27.03
N THR A 201 8.58 38.55 -27.61
CA THR A 201 8.52 37.48 -28.62
C THR A 201 7.85 36.22 -28.07
N LYS A 202 6.73 35.80 -28.67
CA LYS A 202 5.93 34.61 -28.26
C LYS A 202 5.53 33.76 -29.45
N HIS A 203 5.22 32.49 -29.23
CA HIS A 203 4.71 31.59 -30.28
C HIS A 203 3.20 31.76 -30.55
N GLY A 204 2.46 32.31 -29.59
CA GLY A 204 1.02 32.54 -29.65
C GLY A 204 0.40 32.58 -28.25
N ILE A 205 -0.86 32.15 -28.10
CA ILE A 205 -1.64 32.23 -26.84
C ILE A 205 -2.10 30.85 -26.36
N PHE A 206 -2.45 30.77 -25.07
CA PHE A 206 -3.16 29.63 -24.50
C PHE A 206 -4.60 30.01 -24.16
N ARG A 207 -5.58 29.25 -24.66
CA ARG A 207 -6.98 29.37 -24.25
C ARG A 207 -7.39 28.15 -23.45
N THR A 208 -7.73 28.34 -22.19
CA THR A 208 -8.17 27.27 -21.27
C THR A 208 -9.67 27.37 -21.05
N ILE A 209 -10.43 26.34 -21.45
CA ILE A 209 -11.90 26.28 -21.31
C ILE A 209 -12.25 25.23 -20.24
N PRO A 210 -12.97 25.56 -19.16
CA PRO A 210 -13.29 24.62 -18.10
C PRO A 210 -14.30 23.55 -18.57
N LEU A 211 -14.04 22.28 -18.23
CA LEU A 211 -14.94 21.13 -18.45
C LEU A 211 -15.87 20.85 -17.26
N LYS A 212 -15.86 21.76 -16.27
CA LYS A 212 -16.77 21.78 -15.12
C LYS A 212 -17.26 23.20 -14.93
N ASN A 213 -18.58 23.38 -14.86
CA ASN A 213 -19.21 24.65 -14.52
C ASN A 213 -19.72 24.57 -13.08
N THR A 214 -19.10 25.31 -12.16
CA THR A 214 -19.53 25.36 -10.75
C THR A 214 -20.27 26.66 -10.52
N ILE A 215 -21.51 26.52 -10.05
CA ILE A 215 -22.43 27.61 -9.78
C ILE A 215 -22.55 27.72 -8.25
N THR A 216 -22.26 28.90 -7.71
CA THR A 216 -22.52 29.25 -6.31
C THR A 216 -23.60 30.30 -6.29
N ARG A 217 -24.73 30.00 -5.66
CA ARG A 217 -25.88 30.90 -5.56
C ARG A 217 -25.77 31.79 -4.32
N LEU A 218 -26.56 32.86 -4.28
CA LEU A 218 -26.54 33.83 -3.17
C LEU A 218 -27.00 33.23 -1.83
N ASP A 219 -27.78 32.15 -1.87
CA ASP A 219 -28.20 31.37 -0.69
C ASP A 219 -27.10 30.42 -0.16
N GLY A 220 -25.91 30.44 -0.77
CA GLY A 220 -24.78 29.58 -0.42
C GLY A 220 -24.84 28.17 -1.03
N THR A 221 -25.92 27.82 -1.76
CA THR A 221 -26.00 26.53 -2.43
C THR A 221 -25.03 26.47 -3.61
N THR A 222 -24.42 25.29 -3.80
CA THR A 222 -23.50 25.05 -4.91
C THR A 222 -24.01 23.90 -5.77
N SER A 223 -23.85 24.04 -7.08
CA SER A 223 -24.15 22.98 -8.04
C SER A 223 -23.07 22.93 -9.11
N THR A 224 -22.69 21.74 -9.55
CA THR A 224 -21.65 21.56 -10.55
C THR A 224 -22.16 20.72 -11.71
N ASN A 225 -21.99 21.24 -12.92
CA ASN A 225 -22.25 20.52 -14.16
C ASN A 225 -20.94 20.09 -14.83
N ARG A 226 -20.92 18.85 -15.35
CA ARG A 226 -19.86 18.40 -16.26
C ARG A 226 -20.18 18.88 -17.67
N THR A 227 -19.25 19.62 -18.26
CA THR A 227 -19.46 20.22 -19.59
C THR A 227 -18.61 19.51 -20.65
N GLN A 228 -18.99 19.68 -21.91
CA GLN A 228 -18.23 19.16 -23.04
C GLN A 228 -17.96 20.24 -24.06
N VAL A 229 -16.72 20.25 -24.58
CA VAL A 229 -16.30 21.12 -25.68
C VAL A 229 -16.17 20.26 -26.94
N THR A 230 -16.91 20.64 -27.98
CA THR A 230 -16.94 19.96 -29.30
C THR A 230 -16.85 20.99 -30.43
N ASN A 231 -16.71 20.54 -31.67
CA ASN A 231 -16.69 21.40 -32.87
C ASN A 231 -15.67 22.56 -32.81
N VAL A 232 -14.50 22.30 -32.21
CA VAL A 232 -13.46 23.33 -32.07
C VAL A 232 -12.84 23.66 -33.43
N SER A 233 -12.74 24.94 -33.74
CA SER A 233 -12.05 25.47 -34.91
C SER A 233 -11.33 26.76 -34.52
N VAL A 234 -10.07 26.87 -34.92
CA VAL A 234 -9.23 28.06 -34.72
C VAL A 234 -8.66 28.46 -36.08
N ASP A 235 -8.56 29.75 -36.35
CA ASP A 235 -8.01 30.34 -37.59
C ASP A 235 -6.48 30.28 -37.70
N ASN A 236 -5.81 29.71 -36.70
CA ASN A 236 -4.36 29.52 -36.62
C ASN A 236 -4.02 28.05 -36.33
N GLU A 237 -2.75 27.66 -36.51
CA GLU A 237 -2.24 26.37 -36.04
C GLU A 237 -2.50 26.21 -34.53
N TYR A 238 -3.00 25.05 -34.11
CA TYR A 238 -3.28 24.78 -32.71
C TYR A 238 -3.14 23.30 -32.35
N THR A 239 -2.90 23.06 -31.06
CA THR A 239 -2.96 21.73 -30.46
C THR A 239 -3.91 21.73 -29.27
N ILE A 240 -4.54 20.58 -29.03
CA ILE A 240 -5.53 20.39 -27.95
C ILE A 240 -4.94 19.49 -26.87
N SER A 241 -5.15 19.86 -25.61
CA SER A 241 -4.91 18.98 -24.47
C SER A 241 -6.07 19.03 -23.46
N ARG A 242 -6.35 17.91 -22.79
CA ARG A 242 -7.35 17.83 -21.71
C ARG A 242 -6.64 17.42 -20.42
N LYS A 243 -6.54 18.32 -19.45
CA LYS A 243 -5.88 18.07 -18.15
C LYS A 243 -6.59 18.87 -17.06
N ASN A 244 -6.62 18.35 -15.83
CA ASN A 244 -7.16 19.02 -14.64
C ASN A 244 -8.61 19.54 -14.80
N GLY A 245 -9.45 18.83 -15.56
CA GLY A 245 -10.82 19.28 -15.82
C GLY A 245 -10.93 20.48 -16.77
N ASN A 246 -9.90 20.77 -17.56
CA ASN A 246 -9.88 21.85 -18.54
C ASN A 246 -9.57 21.32 -19.95
N TYR A 247 -10.14 21.99 -20.94
CA TYR A 247 -9.86 21.85 -22.37
C TYR A 247 -8.94 23.00 -22.80
N LYS A 248 -7.65 22.71 -22.98
CA LYS A 248 -6.62 23.73 -23.25
C LYS A 248 -6.21 23.71 -24.72
N LEU A 249 -6.36 24.86 -25.37
CA LEU A 249 -5.88 25.17 -26.71
C LEU A 249 -4.55 25.89 -26.62
N GLN A 250 -3.51 25.33 -27.24
CA GLN A 250 -2.27 26.05 -27.51
C GLN A 250 -2.32 26.52 -28.96
N ILE A 251 -2.46 27.82 -29.16
CA ILE A 251 -2.70 28.44 -30.46
C ILE A 251 -1.45 29.20 -30.88
N GLY A 252 -0.86 28.85 -32.02
CA GLY A 252 0.43 29.38 -32.46
C GLY A 252 1.34 28.31 -33.06
N SER A 253 2.40 28.75 -33.77
CA SER A 253 3.33 27.84 -34.44
C SER A 253 4.58 27.61 -33.59
N ALA A 254 5.03 26.37 -33.45
CA ALA A 254 6.28 26.05 -32.74
C ALA A 254 7.53 26.59 -33.45
N ASN A 255 7.45 26.84 -34.76
CA ASN A 255 8.59 27.23 -35.60
C ASN A 255 8.66 28.73 -35.88
N ARG A 256 7.67 29.50 -35.43
CA ARG A 256 7.59 30.94 -35.68
C ARG A 256 7.21 31.70 -34.41
N THR A 257 7.86 32.82 -34.20
CA THR A 257 7.51 33.75 -33.13
C THR A 257 6.84 35.01 -33.69
N LEU A 258 6.03 35.65 -32.85
CA LEU A 258 5.21 36.81 -33.12
C LEU A 258 5.49 37.89 -32.07
N THR A 259 5.38 39.15 -32.48
CA THR A 259 5.44 40.35 -31.64
C THR A 259 4.34 41.33 -32.10
N GLY A 260 3.94 42.26 -31.23
CA GLY A 260 2.90 43.24 -31.54
C GLY A 260 1.50 42.63 -31.63
N GLU A 261 0.59 43.32 -32.33
CA GLU A 261 -0.84 42.96 -32.41
C GLU A 261 -1.08 41.72 -33.28
N GLN A 262 -1.84 40.76 -32.76
CA GLN A 262 -2.25 39.53 -33.43
C GLN A 262 -3.73 39.24 -33.13
N LYS A 263 -4.45 38.73 -34.12
CA LYS A 263 -5.88 38.41 -34.01
C LYS A 263 -6.10 36.91 -34.08
N TYR A 264 -6.99 36.40 -33.23
CA TYR A 264 -7.40 34.99 -33.17
C TYR A 264 -8.91 34.89 -33.16
N VAL A 265 -9.46 33.92 -33.91
CA VAL A 265 -10.87 33.58 -33.94
C VAL A 265 -11.04 32.12 -33.54
N ILE A 266 -11.66 31.90 -32.38
CA ILE A 266 -11.89 30.58 -31.79
C ILE A 266 -13.39 30.29 -31.85
N LYS A 267 -13.77 29.17 -32.46
CA LYS A 267 -15.15 28.67 -32.53
C LYS A 267 -15.26 27.33 -31.85
N TYR A 268 -16.29 27.13 -31.03
CA TYR A 268 -16.55 25.84 -30.39
C TYR A 268 -18.00 25.74 -29.91
N THR A 269 -18.49 24.51 -29.77
CA THR A 269 -19.77 24.21 -29.13
C THR A 269 -19.49 23.79 -27.68
N TYR A 270 -20.05 24.52 -26.73
CA TYR A 270 -19.95 24.28 -25.30
C TYR A 270 -21.27 23.72 -24.75
N ASN A 271 -21.27 22.45 -24.36
CA ASN A 271 -22.44 21.76 -23.83
C ASN A 271 -22.43 21.83 -22.29
N LEU A 272 -23.38 22.58 -21.70
CA LEU A 272 -23.49 22.71 -20.24
C LEU A 272 -24.14 21.50 -19.55
N GLY A 273 -24.72 20.59 -20.32
CA GLY A 273 -25.53 19.47 -19.82
C GLY A 273 -26.88 19.93 -19.28
N LYS A 274 -27.60 19.03 -18.61
CA LYS A 274 -28.83 19.39 -17.90
C LYS A 274 -28.52 20.38 -16.78
N ASP A 275 -29.31 21.43 -16.65
CA ASP A 275 -29.18 22.33 -15.51
C ASP A 275 -29.50 21.57 -14.19
N PRO A 276 -28.88 21.95 -13.07
CA PRO A 276 -29.04 21.23 -11.80
C PRO A 276 -30.21 21.75 -10.96
N ALA A 277 -30.91 22.80 -11.40
CA ALA A 277 -32.04 23.36 -10.68
C ALA A 277 -33.28 22.44 -10.86
N LYS A 278 -34.22 22.52 -9.91
CA LYS A 278 -35.38 21.60 -9.86
C LYS A 278 -36.70 22.21 -10.32
N ASN A 279 -36.80 23.54 -10.27
CA ASN A 279 -38.06 24.26 -10.37
C ASN A 279 -38.01 25.40 -11.42
N TYR A 280 -36.86 25.59 -12.05
CA TYR A 280 -36.58 26.60 -13.05
C TYR A 280 -35.31 26.20 -13.80
N ASP A 281 -35.20 26.63 -15.06
CA ASP A 281 -33.95 26.47 -15.82
C ASP A 281 -33.06 27.69 -15.59
N GLU A 282 -31.74 27.56 -15.72
CA GLU A 282 -30.81 28.67 -15.45
C GLU A 282 -29.75 28.80 -16.54
N LEU A 283 -29.66 29.99 -17.14
CA LEU A 283 -28.47 30.40 -17.87
C LEU A 283 -27.46 30.91 -16.86
N TYR A 284 -26.39 30.16 -16.58
CA TYR A 284 -25.26 30.61 -15.76
C TYR A 284 -23.95 30.31 -16.47
N TYR A 285 -23.26 31.36 -16.94
CA TYR A 285 -22.05 31.19 -17.75
C TYR A 285 -21.06 32.34 -17.57
N ASN A 286 -19.78 32.00 -17.46
CA ASN A 286 -18.70 32.96 -17.53
C ASN A 286 -18.46 33.35 -19.00
N ILE A 287 -19.05 34.48 -19.42
CA ILE A 287 -18.79 35.11 -20.73
C ILE A 287 -17.28 35.22 -20.94
N ILE A 288 -16.58 35.75 -19.92
CA ILE A 288 -15.13 35.70 -19.82
C ILE A 288 -14.78 34.91 -18.56
N GLY A 289 -14.07 33.81 -18.74
CA GLY A 289 -13.63 32.94 -17.64
C GLY A 289 -12.40 33.48 -16.90
N ASN A 290 -12.20 33.02 -15.68
CA ASN A 290 -11.08 33.39 -14.81
C ASN A 290 -9.79 32.58 -15.09
N GLU A 291 -9.76 31.79 -16.17
CA GLU A 291 -8.61 30.95 -16.56
C GLU A 291 -7.56 31.69 -17.40
N TRP A 292 -7.78 32.98 -17.72
CA TRP A 292 -6.82 33.81 -18.42
C TRP A 292 -5.65 34.20 -17.52
N ASP A 293 -4.43 34.09 -18.05
CA ASP A 293 -3.17 34.43 -17.38
C ASP A 293 -2.70 35.87 -17.68
N THR A 294 -3.54 36.66 -18.34
CA THR A 294 -3.27 38.07 -18.68
C THR A 294 -4.49 38.96 -18.47
N VAL A 295 -4.29 40.27 -18.63
CA VAL A 295 -5.34 41.31 -18.54
C VAL A 295 -6.10 41.45 -19.86
N ILE A 296 -7.38 41.84 -19.74
CA ILE A 296 -8.32 41.88 -20.87
C ILE A 296 -9.06 43.20 -20.90
N GLY A 297 -8.95 43.91 -22.01
CA GLY A 297 -9.62 45.18 -22.26
C GLY A 297 -10.57 45.15 -23.46
N ASN A 298 -11.31 46.23 -23.63
CA ASN A 298 -12.33 46.42 -24.68
C ASN A 298 -13.19 45.18 -24.94
N ILE A 299 -13.87 44.71 -23.89
CA ILE A 299 -14.70 43.50 -23.96
C ILE A 299 -16.09 43.87 -24.48
N THR A 300 -16.54 43.18 -25.53
CA THR A 300 -17.89 43.25 -26.09
C THR A 300 -18.48 41.85 -26.17
N PHE A 301 -19.78 41.73 -25.89
CA PHE A 301 -20.47 40.44 -25.94
C PHE A 301 -21.85 40.53 -26.58
N SER A 302 -22.25 39.44 -27.21
CA SER A 302 -23.59 39.23 -27.77
C SER A 302 -24.07 37.83 -27.40
N ILE A 303 -25.23 37.72 -26.79
CA ILE A 303 -25.88 36.45 -26.44
C ILE A 303 -27.23 36.40 -27.13
N THR A 304 -27.47 35.37 -27.93
CA THR A 304 -28.75 35.13 -28.60
C THR A 304 -29.44 33.96 -27.95
N MET A 305 -30.58 34.20 -27.31
CA MET A 305 -31.39 33.19 -26.64
C MET A 305 -32.29 32.45 -27.65
N PRO A 306 -32.61 31.16 -27.43
CA PRO A 306 -33.38 30.37 -28.39
C PRO A 306 -34.88 30.71 -28.38
N LYS A 307 -35.39 31.25 -27.27
CA LYS A 307 -36.79 31.61 -27.02
C LYS A 307 -36.85 32.95 -26.30
N ASP A 308 -38.06 33.46 -26.08
CA ASP A 308 -38.28 34.66 -25.27
C ASP A 308 -37.98 34.37 -23.79
N PHE A 309 -37.37 35.34 -23.11
CA PHE A 309 -37.00 35.23 -21.69
C PHE A 309 -37.38 36.51 -20.94
N ASP A 310 -37.51 36.42 -19.62
CA ASP A 310 -37.79 37.56 -18.76
C ASP A 310 -36.51 38.37 -18.51
N SER A 311 -36.39 39.51 -19.20
CA SER A 311 -35.22 40.38 -19.09
C SER A 311 -35.05 41.00 -17.69
N SER A 312 -36.09 41.04 -16.85
CA SER A 312 -35.99 41.53 -15.47
C SER A 312 -35.19 40.59 -14.57
N LYS A 313 -35.09 39.31 -14.94
CA LYS A 313 -34.30 38.27 -14.24
C LYS A 313 -32.87 38.15 -14.75
N LEU A 314 -32.47 38.97 -15.74
CA LEU A 314 -31.11 38.99 -16.27
C LEU A 314 -30.18 39.74 -15.31
N GLY A 315 -29.08 39.09 -14.95
CA GLY A 315 -28.04 39.63 -14.09
C GLY A 315 -26.66 39.41 -14.67
N PHE A 316 -25.74 40.31 -14.30
CA PHE A 316 -24.32 40.20 -14.61
C PHE A 316 -23.51 40.39 -13.33
N SER A 317 -22.32 39.81 -13.30
CA SER A 317 -21.31 40.11 -12.29
C SER A 317 -19.92 40.05 -12.89
N SER A 318 -18.97 40.74 -12.25
CA SER A 318 -17.59 40.84 -12.70
C SER A 318 -16.62 40.91 -11.53
N GLY A 319 -15.40 40.42 -11.72
CA GLY A 319 -14.32 40.48 -10.73
C GLY A 319 -13.87 39.10 -10.25
N ASN A 320 -13.33 39.04 -9.02
CA ASN A 320 -12.83 37.80 -8.42
C ASN A 320 -13.98 36.84 -8.07
N ILE A 321 -13.65 35.57 -7.84
CA ILE A 321 -14.62 34.57 -7.35
C ILE A 321 -15.35 35.11 -6.12
N GLY A 322 -16.69 35.07 -6.15
CA GLY A 322 -17.57 35.60 -5.10
C GLY A 322 -18.01 37.06 -5.30
N SER A 323 -17.49 37.76 -6.30
CA SER A 323 -17.92 39.13 -6.62
C SER A 323 -19.33 39.18 -7.21
N THR A 324 -20.11 40.18 -6.78
CA THR A 324 -21.42 40.53 -7.33
C THR A 324 -21.41 41.88 -8.07
N ASP A 325 -20.24 42.50 -8.25
CA ASP A 325 -20.11 43.83 -8.88
C ASP A 325 -20.51 43.80 -10.36
N ASN A 326 -21.45 44.66 -10.72
CA ASN A 326 -21.95 44.83 -12.08
C ASN A 326 -21.81 46.28 -12.59
N SER A 327 -21.20 47.18 -11.80
CA SER A 327 -21.16 48.63 -12.05
C SER A 327 -20.47 49.01 -13.38
N LYS A 328 -19.60 48.13 -13.88
CA LYS A 328 -18.85 48.30 -15.12
C LYS A 328 -19.51 47.63 -16.33
N VAL A 329 -20.58 46.86 -16.15
CA VAL A 329 -21.26 46.17 -17.25
C VAL A 329 -22.33 47.09 -17.83
N LYS A 330 -22.27 47.35 -19.14
CA LYS A 330 -23.32 48.06 -19.88
C LYS A 330 -23.94 47.10 -20.86
N TYR A 331 -25.25 46.96 -20.86
CA TYR A 331 -25.94 46.05 -21.76
C TYR A 331 -27.28 46.61 -22.23
N ASN A 332 -27.79 46.05 -23.32
CA ASN A 332 -29.09 46.30 -23.88
C ASN A 332 -29.72 44.96 -24.30
N VAL A 333 -31.04 44.87 -24.19
CA VAL A 333 -31.82 43.70 -24.60
C VAL A 333 -32.76 44.12 -25.74
N SER A 334 -32.72 43.39 -26.85
CA SER A 334 -33.59 43.60 -28.01
C SER A 334 -34.15 42.26 -28.44
N GLY A 335 -35.43 42.00 -28.13
CA GLY A 335 -36.05 40.69 -28.30
C GLY A 335 -35.31 39.62 -27.49
N ASN A 336 -34.93 38.53 -28.16
CA ASN A 336 -34.15 37.43 -27.59
C ASN A 336 -32.63 37.67 -27.60
N LYS A 337 -32.17 38.86 -28.00
CA LYS A 337 -30.73 39.18 -28.12
C LYS A 337 -30.28 40.15 -27.04
N ILE A 338 -29.20 39.79 -26.35
CA ILE A 338 -28.52 40.59 -25.34
C ILE A 338 -27.20 41.06 -25.94
N THR A 339 -26.95 42.37 -25.93
CA THR A 339 -25.67 42.94 -26.38
C THR A 339 -25.11 43.82 -25.28
N GLY A 340 -23.80 43.73 -25.01
CA GLY A 340 -23.20 44.55 -23.98
C GLY A 340 -21.69 44.70 -24.10
N SER A 341 -21.14 45.47 -23.18
CA SER A 341 -19.72 45.73 -23.04
C SER A 341 -19.32 45.85 -21.57
N TYR A 342 -18.04 45.67 -21.30
CA TYR A 342 -17.45 45.88 -19.99
C TYR A 342 -16.55 47.13 -20.01
N ASN A 343 -16.91 48.11 -19.19
CA ASN A 343 -16.25 49.41 -19.08
C ASN A 343 -15.12 49.36 -18.05
N GLY A 344 -14.12 48.52 -18.31
CA GLY A 344 -12.92 48.35 -17.49
C GLY A 344 -11.93 47.37 -18.11
N VAL A 345 -10.82 47.13 -17.41
CA VAL A 345 -9.87 46.06 -17.73
C VAL A 345 -10.06 44.94 -16.69
N LEU A 346 -10.29 43.71 -17.15
CA LEU A 346 -10.29 42.54 -16.26
C LEU A 346 -8.85 42.15 -15.95
N SER A 347 -8.54 41.97 -14.68
CA SER A 347 -7.24 41.49 -14.21
C SER A 347 -7.16 39.95 -14.30
N VAL A 348 -5.95 39.42 -14.18
CA VAL A 348 -5.71 37.97 -14.10
C VAL A 348 -6.60 37.34 -13.01
N GLY A 349 -7.30 36.25 -13.34
CA GLY A 349 -8.20 35.56 -12.42
C GLY A 349 -9.57 36.23 -12.21
N GLN A 350 -9.87 37.34 -12.88
CA GLN A 350 -11.20 37.94 -12.88
C GLN A 350 -12.08 37.37 -13.99
N ALA A 351 -13.38 37.28 -13.74
CA ALA A 351 -14.37 36.81 -14.70
C ALA A 351 -15.42 37.90 -15.02
N LEU A 352 -16.14 37.70 -16.12
CA LEU A 352 -17.41 38.36 -16.43
C LEU A 352 -18.45 37.26 -16.62
N THR A 353 -19.49 37.28 -15.79
CA THR A 353 -20.49 36.22 -15.70
C THR A 353 -21.87 36.76 -16.03
N VAL A 354 -22.66 35.98 -16.78
CA VAL A 354 -24.09 36.20 -16.99
C VAL A 354 -24.90 35.18 -16.22
N ARG A 355 -26.01 35.63 -15.66
CA ARG A 355 -27.00 34.80 -15.00
C ARG A 355 -28.40 35.21 -15.45
N CYS A 356 -29.26 34.24 -15.78
CA CYS A 356 -30.68 34.49 -16.02
C CYS A 356 -31.49 33.28 -15.56
N GLU A 357 -32.48 33.52 -14.71
CA GLU A 357 -33.46 32.50 -14.33
C GLU A 357 -34.53 32.41 -15.43
N LEU A 358 -34.77 31.20 -15.91
CA LEU A 358 -35.63 30.87 -17.04
C LEU A 358 -36.78 29.96 -16.58
N PRO A 359 -37.92 29.96 -17.28
CA PRO A 359 -39.02 29.03 -16.99
C PRO A 359 -38.52 27.57 -17.00
N GLU A 360 -39.05 26.73 -16.12
CA GLU A 360 -38.76 25.28 -16.14
C GLU A 360 -39.09 24.69 -17.53
N GLY A 361 -38.17 23.90 -18.08
CA GLY A 361 -38.32 23.29 -19.41
C GLY A 361 -38.05 24.24 -20.57
N TYR A 362 -37.40 25.38 -20.32
CA TYR A 362 -36.87 26.28 -21.34
C TYR A 362 -35.90 25.53 -22.27
N PHE A 363 -35.02 24.70 -21.68
CA PHE A 363 -34.12 23.80 -22.36
C PHE A 363 -34.76 22.41 -22.58
N VAL A 364 -34.89 22.00 -23.84
CA VAL A 364 -35.48 20.73 -24.26
C VAL A 364 -34.40 19.80 -24.81
N GLY A 365 -34.37 18.56 -24.34
CA GLY A 365 -33.41 17.57 -24.84
C GLY A 365 -31.98 17.72 -24.31
N ALA A 366 -31.78 18.47 -23.22
CA ALA A 366 -30.51 18.51 -22.49
C ALA A 366 -30.20 17.10 -21.92
N GLY A 367 -29.42 16.31 -22.67
CA GLY A 367 -29.11 14.94 -22.33
C GLY A 367 -28.09 14.80 -21.18
N LEU A 368 -28.21 13.72 -20.40
CA LEU A 368 -27.09 13.25 -19.60
C LEU A 368 -26.00 12.79 -20.57
N ASN A 369 -24.87 13.50 -20.59
CA ASN A 369 -23.70 13.12 -21.39
C ASN A 369 -23.03 11.87 -20.78
N ILE A 370 -23.66 10.71 -20.94
CA ILE A 370 -23.18 9.40 -20.49
C ILE A 370 -22.08 8.96 -21.48
N ASN A 371 -20.82 9.23 -21.15
CA ASN A 371 -19.72 8.67 -21.91
C ASN A 371 -19.54 7.21 -21.50
N ILE A 372 -19.84 6.26 -22.41
CA ILE A 372 -19.74 4.82 -22.12
C ILE A 372 -18.34 4.42 -21.63
N MET A 373 -17.30 5.16 -22.03
CA MET A 373 -15.94 4.96 -21.56
C MET A 373 -15.78 5.17 -20.05
N ASP A 374 -16.61 6.03 -19.44
CA ASP A 374 -16.60 6.25 -18.00
C ASP A 374 -17.15 5.03 -17.25
N TYR A 375 -17.98 4.19 -17.91
CA TYR A 375 -18.61 3.01 -17.31
C TYR A 375 -17.81 1.72 -17.50
N ILE A 376 -16.89 1.67 -18.46
CA ILE A 376 -16.06 0.48 -18.76
C ILE A 376 -15.26 0.04 -17.52
N MET A 377 -14.78 1.01 -16.73
CA MET A 377 -14.02 0.76 -15.50
C MET A 377 -14.83 -0.04 -14.46
N PHE A 378 -16.17 0.01 -14.52
CA PHE A 378 -17.06 -0.75 -13.63
C PHE A 378 -17.52 -2.06 -14.27
N LEU A 379 -17.86 -2.03 -15.57
CA LEU A 379 -18.46 -3.18 -16.26
C LEU A 379 -17.45 -4.31 -16.47
N ILE A 380 -16.23 -4.02 -16.91
CA ILE A 380 -15.22 -5.06 -17.20
C ILE A 380 -14.86 -5.88 -15.94
N PRO A 381 -14.55 -5.28 -14.78
CA PRO A 381 -14.23 -6.04 -13.57
C PRO A 381 -15.38 -6.96 -13.13
N VAL A 382 -16.62 -6.50 -13.25
CA VAL A 382 -17.82 -7.30 -12.93
C VAL A 382 -17.97 -8.47 -13.89
N ILE A 383 -17.80 -8.25 -15.20
CA ILE A 383 -17.83 -9.32 -16.21
C ILE A 383 -16.74 -10.36 -15.92
N PHE A 384 -15.52 -9.93 -15.62
CA PHE A 384 -14.42 -10.83 -15.28
C PHE A 384 -14.68 -11.62 -14.01
N LEU A 385 -15.28 -11.01 -12.98
CA LEU A 385 -15.71 -11.72 -11.79
C LEU A 385 -16.76 -12.79 -12.13
N VAL A 386 -17.77 -12.47 -12.95
CA VAL A 386 -18.79 -13.43 -13.39
C VAL A 386 -18.14 -14.60 -14.15
N ILE A 387 -17.23 -14.30 -15.09
CA ILE A 387 -16.48 -15.34 -15.83
C ILE A 387 -15.67 -16.21 -14.85
N ALA A 388 -14.98 -15.62 -13.87
CA ALA A 388 -14.23 -16.36 -12.87
C ALA A 388 -15.13 -17.28 -12.02
N ILE A 389 -16.32 -16.81 -11.63
CA ILE A 389 -17.31 -17.61 -10.90
C ILE A 389 -17.82 -18.77 -11.77
N LEU A 390 -18.11 -18.54 -13.07
CA LEU A 390 -18.55 -19.59 -13.98
C LEU A 390 -17.45 -20.64 -14.21
N LEU A 391 -16.20 -20.21 -14.33
CA LEU A 391 -15.05 -21.12 -14.42
C LEU A 391 -14.89 -21.95 -13.15
N TRP A 392 -15.02 -21.32 -11.98
CA TRP A 392 -15.00 -22.03 -10.71
C TRP A 392 -16.15 -23.03 -10.58
N TYR A 393 -17.37 -22.62 -10.92
CA TYR A 393 -18.56 -23.48 -10.88
C TYR A 393 -18.40 -24.71 -11.77
N LYS A 394 -17.86 -24.53 -12.99
CA LYS A 394 -17.74 -25.59 -14.00
C LYS A 394 -16.51 -26.48 -13.81
N PHE A 395 -15.39 -25.93 -13.35
CA PHE A 395 -14.10 -26.64 -13.33
C PHE A 395 -13.48 -26.82 -11.95
N GLY A 396 -13.99 -26.15 -10.90
CA GLY A 396 -13.38 -26.14 -9.57
C GLY A 396 -14.16 -26.84 -8.44
N ARG A 397 -15.36 -27.36 -8.71
CA ARG A 397 -16.11 -28.13 -7.72
C ARG A 397 -15.54 -29.54 -7.60
N ASP A 398 -14.97 -29.83 -6.43
CA ASP A 398 -14.62 -31.20 -6.04
C ASP A 398 -15.89 -32.06 -5.92
N ASP A 399 -15.80 -33.31 -6.36
CA ASP A 399 -16.82 -34.31 -6.08
C ASP A 399 -16.86 -34.58 -4.57
N GLN A 400 -18.01 -35.04 -4.06
CA GLN A 400 -18.10 -35.37 -2.63
C GLN A 400 -17.08 -36.46 -2.28
N VAL A 401 -16.27 -36.18 -1.26
CA VAL A 401 -15.30 -37.14 -0.72
C VAL A 401 -16.06 -38.14 0.14
N ILE A 402 -16.14 -39.39 -0.31
CA ILE A 402 -16.71 -40.48 0.48
C ILE A 402 -15.60 -41.06 1.36
N GLU A 403 -15.75 -40.95 2.67
CA GLU A 403 -14.80 -41.51 3.64
C GLU A 403 -15.05 -43.01 3.80
N THR A 404 -14.04 -43.84 3.51
CA THR A 404 -14.10 -45.29 3.70
C THR A 404 -13.51 -45.66 5.07
N VAL A 405 -13.92 -46.78 5.67
CA VAL A 405 -13.30 -47.26 6.91
C VAL A 405 -11.99 -47.94 6.56
N GLU A 406 -10.86 -47.28 6.84
CA GLU A 406 -9.51 -47.78 6.56
C GLU A 406 -8.74 -47.98 7.86
N PHE A 407 -8.16 -49.17 8.04
CA PHE A 407 -7.35 -49.52 9.22
C PHE A 407 -5.84 -49.41 8.97
N TYR A 408 -5.43 -49.37 7.71
CA TYR A 408 -4.04 -49.30 7.25
C TYR A 408 -3.90 -48.17 6.24
N PRO A 409 -2.69 -47.59 6.07
CA PRO A 409 -2.43 -46.70 4.95
C PRO A 409 -2.64 -47.46 3.62
N PRO A 410 -2.98 -46.76 2.51
CA PRO A 410 -3.15 -47.42 1.23
C PRO A 410 -1.89 -48.20 0.82
N GLU A 411 -2.08 -49.39 0.26
CA GLU A 411 -0.99 -50.31 -0.07
C GLU A 411 0.03 -49.70 -1.04
N GLY A 412 1.31 -49.99 -0.80
CA GLY A 412 2.43 -49.55 -1.63
C GLY A 412 2.85 -48.08 -1.46
N LEU A 413 2.17 -47.31 -0.61
CA LEU A 413 2.51 -45.91 -0.35
C LEU A 413 3.33 -45.75 0.93
N ASN A 414 4.43 -45.01 0.86
CA ASN A 414 5.18 -44.63 2.06
C ASN A 414 4.59 -43.36 2.71
N SER A 415 5.19 -42.91 3.80
CA SER A 415 4.71 -41.74 4.55
C SER A 415 4.82 -40.42 3.77
N LEU A 416 5.82 -40.27 2.88
CA LEU A 416 5.94 -39.11 1.99
C LEU A 416 4.81 -39.07 0.96
N ASP A 417 4.49 -40.22 0.35
CA ASP A 417 3.42 -40.35 -0.63
C ASP A 417 2.05 -40.05 0.00
N VAL A 418 1.80 -40.56 1.22
CA VAL A 418 0.58 -40.26 1.99
C VAL A 418 0.48 -38.77 2.31
N GLY A 419 1.59 -38.12 2.71
CA GLY A 419 1.64 -36.68 2.93
C GLY A 419 1.26 -35.90 1.67
N PHE A 420 1.81 -36.28 0.52
CA PHE A 420 1.51 -35.68 -0.77
C PHE A 420 0.03 -35.84 -1.17
N LEU A 421 -0.52 -37.06 -1.13
CA LEU A 421 -1.89 -37.33 -1.55
C LEU A 421 -2.94 -36.67 -0.64
N TYR A 422 -2.70 -36.66 0.67
CA TYR A 422 -3.58 -36.04 1.65
C TYR A 422 -3.61 -34.52 1.49
N LYS A 423 -2.44 -33.87 1.46
CA LYS A 423 -2.32 -32.40 1.42
C LYS A 423 -2.43 -31.81 0.02
N GLY A 424 -2.24 -32.62 -1.01
CA GLY A 424 -2.12 -32.19 -2.41
C GLY A 424 -0.76 -31.56 -2.75
N LYS A 425 0.20 -31.57 -1.82
CA LYS A 425 1.59 -31.11 -1.99
C LYS A 425 2.45 -31.68 -0.86
N ALA A 426 3.66 -32.14 -1.18
CA ALA A 426 4.66 -32.58 -0.22
C ALA A 426 5.47 -31.40 0.34
N GLU A 427 5.78 -31.44 1.62
CA GLU A 427 6.62 -30.47 2.34
C GLU A 427 7.82 -31.16 2.98
N ASN A 428 8.83 -30.39 3.45
CA ASN A 428 10.01 -30.94 4.14
C ASN A 428 9.64 -31.88 5.30
N LYS A 429 8.51 -31.62 5.97
CA LYS A 429 8.01 -32.46 7.08
C LYS A 429 7.67 -33.87 6.62
N ASP A 430 7.13 -33.98 5.42
CA ASP A 430 6.74 -35.26 4.84
C ASP A 430 7.98 -36.08 4.46
N ILE A 431 9.06 -35.43 4.02
CA ILE A 431 10.34 -36.12 3.78
C ILE A 431 10.97 -36.58 5.09
N THR A 432 10.99 -35.75 6.14
CA THR A 432 11.53 -36.16 7.44
C THR A 432 10.82 -37.40 8.00
N SER A 433 9.53 -37.60 7.67
CA SER A 433 8.79 -38.82 8.07
C SER A 433 9.39 -40.13 7.54
N LEU A 434 10.13 -40.07 6.42
CA LEU A 434 10.85 -41.23 5.87
C LEU A 434 11.92 -41.75 6.84
N LEU A 435 12.41 -40.91 7.75
CA LEU A 435 13.38 -41.32 8.77
C LEU A 435 12.81 -42.44 9.65
N ILE A 436 11.59 -42.26 10.17
CA ILE A 436 10.92 -43.27 11.00
C ILE A 436 10.48 -44.46 10.12
N PHE A 437 9.99 -44.19 8.90
CA PHE A 437 9.56 -45.24 7.98
C PHE A 437 10.68 -46.22 7.65
N LEU A 438 11.86 -45.72 7.29
CA LEU A 438 13.04 -46.53 6.95
C LEU A 438 13.66 -47.20 8.19
N ALA A 439 13.59 -46.57 9.36
CA ALA A 439 13.99 -47.20 10.62
C ALA A 439 13.11 -48.42 10.95
N ASN A 440 11.78 -48.29 10.83
CA ASN A 440 10.86 -49.42 11.01
C ASN A 440 11.07 -50.56 10.00
N LYS A 441 11.51 -50.23 8.78
CA LYS A 441 11.89 -51.21 7.75
C LYS A 441 13.27 -51.84 7.98
N GLY A 442 13.98 -51.45 9.05
CA GLY A 442 15.26 -52.01 9.45
C GLY A 442 16.46 -51.49 8.66
N TYR A 443 16.35 -50.37 7.94
CA TYR A 443 17.49 -49.75 7.25
C TYR A 443 18.33 -48.87 8.19
N LEU A 444 17.70 -48.31 9.22
CA LEU A 444 18.26 -47.26 10.07
C LEU A 444 18.04 -47.57 11.54
N GLU A 445 19.01 -47.17 12.35
CA GLU A 445 18.90 -47.07 13.81
C GLU A 445 18.98 -45.59 14.20
N ILE A 446 18.12 -45.14 15.12
CA ILE A 446 18.05 -43.73 15.53
C ILE A 446 18.27 -43.63 17.03
N ASN A 447 19.41 -43.10 17.42
CA ASN A 447 19.82 -43.00 18.81
C ASN A 447 19.98 -41.55 19.25
N ASN A 448 19.77 -41.30 20.55
CA ASN A 448 20.15 -40.04 21.18
C ASN A 448 21.41 -40.25 22.00
N LYS A 449 22.54 -39.66 21.57
CA LYS A 449 23.78 -39.76 22.34
C LYS A 449 23.68 -38.86 23.57
N LYS A 450 23.33 -39.45 24.72
CA LYS A 450 23.53 -38.84 26.03
C LYS A 450 24.83 -39.35 26.60
N ILE A 451 25.73 -38.45 26.98
CA ILE A 451 26.92 -38.83 27.74
C ILE A 451 26.42 -39.24 29.13
N ASN A 452 26.61 -40.51 29.48
CA ASN A 452 26.33 -40.98 30.83
C ASN A 452 27.32 -40.32 31.78
N LEU A 453 26.81 -39.57 32.76
CA LEU A 453 27.62 -38.91 33.77
C LEU A 453 28.17 -39.90 34.81
N ASN A 454 27.60 -41.11 34.86
CA ASN A 454 28.10 -42.21 35.67
C ASN A 454 28.85 -43.14 34.71
N SER A 455 30.15 -42.90 34.55
CA SER A 455 31.00 -43.79 33.76
C SER A 455 31.22 -45.09 34.52
N GLU A 456 31.10 -46.22 33.83
CA GLU A 456 31.40 -47.54 34.39
C GLU A 456 32.84 -47.92 34.06
N LYS A 457 33.43 -48.83 34.86
CA LYS A 457 34.79 -49.33 34.62
C LYS A 457 34.84 -50.08 33.28
N ILE A 458 35.75 -49.71 32.39
CA ILE A 458 35.89 -50.30 31.06
C ILE A 458 37.10 -51.23 31.05
N ASN A 459 36.93 -52.48 30.58
CA ASN A 459 38.06 -53.36 30.27
C ASN A 459 38.55 -53.05 28.86
N LEU A 460 39.75 -52.49 28.74
CA LEU A 460 40.35 -52.16 27.46
C LEU A 460 40.88 -53.41 26.77
N ASN A 461 40.78 -53.46 25.45
CA ASN A 461 41.52 -54.44 24.65
C ASN A 461 42.93 -53.90 24.31
N GLN A 462 43.82 -54.78 23.90
CA GLN A 462 45.24 -54.46 23.73
C GLN A 462 45.49 -53.37 22.65
N ASP A 463 44.65 -53.30 21.62
CA ASP A 463 44.72 -52.24 20.60
C ASP A 463 44.31 -50.87 21.14
N SER A 464 43.29 -50.83 22.01
CA SER A 464 42.84 -49.59 22.66
C SER A 464 43.85 -49.09 23.68
N GLU A 465 44.50 -49.99 24.42
CA GLU A 465 45.60 -49.64 25.33
C GLU A 465 46.79 -49.04 24.56
N ASN A 466 47.17 -49.65 23.44
CA ASN A 466 48.25 -49.15 22.58
C ASN A 466 47.93 -47.75 22.01
N SER A 467 46.69 -47.54 21.54
CA SER A 467 46.25 -46.23 21.04
C SER A 467 46.20 -45.16 22.14
N ALA A 468 45.73 -45.52 23.34
CA ALA A 468 45.74 -44.62 24.50
C ALA A 468 47.17 -44.22 24.88
N ASN A 469 48.10 -45.18 24.95
CA ASN A 469 49.51 -44.94 25.25
C ASN A 469 50.18 -44.01 24.23
N GLN A 470 49.90 -44.17 22.93
CA GLN A 470 50.38 -43.22 21.91
C GLN A 470 49.86 -41.80 22.16
N LYS A 471 48.58 -41.67 22.55
CA LYS A 471 47.98 -40.36 22.81
C LYS A 471 48.53 -39.70 24.07
N ILE A 472 48.85 -40.49 25.10
CA ILE A 472 49.54 -40.03 26.32
C ILE A 472 50.88 -39.40 25.95
N ILE A 473 51.68 -40.06 25.11
CA ILE A 473 52.99 -39.55 24.67
C ILE A 473 52.83 -38.26 23.85
N GLU A 474 51.87 -38.22 22.92
CA GLU A 474 51.59 -37.02 22.12
C GLU A 474 51.21 -35.82 23.00
N LEU A 475 50.35 -36.04 24.00
CA LEU A 475 49.90 -35.00 24.91
C LEU A 475 51.04 -34.50 25.82
N GLN A 476 51.91 -35.40 26.29
CA GLN A 476 53.11 -35.00 27.05
C GLN A 476 54.03 -34.09 26.23
N ASN A 477 54.26 -34.43 24.96
CA ASN A 477 55.07 -33.60 24.06
C ASN A 477 54.43 -32.22 23.86
N LYS A 478 53.13 -32.15 23.61
CA LYS A 478 52.39 -30.88 23.46
C LYS A 478 52.40 -30.02 24.72
N ILE A 479 52.35 -30.63 25.90
CA ILE A 479 52.48 -29.92 27.18
C ILE A 479 53.88 -29.31 27.30
N ASN A 480 54.92 -30.08 26.99
CA ASN A 480 56.30 -29.62 27.08
C ASN A 480 56.58 -28.48 26.09
N GLU A 481 56.11 -28.60 24.85
CA GLU A 481 56.23 -27.54 23.83
C GLU A 481 55.50 -26.26 24.23
N GLU A 482 54.24 -26.35 24.69
CA GLU A 482 53.50 -25.15 25.13
C GLU A 482 54.06 -24.55 26.41
N ARG A 483 54.64 -25.34 27.33
CA ARG A 483 55.34 -24.81 28.52
C ARG A 483 56.59 -24.03 28.16
N ILE A 484 57.33 -24.47 27.14
CA ILE A 484 58.50 -23.75 26.63
C ILE A 484 58.08 -22.44 25.94
N ASN A 485 57.01 -22.48 25.15
CA ASN A 485 56.57 -21.32 24.37
C ASN A 485 55.80 -20.27 25.19
N ASN A 486 54.92 -20.70 26.11
CA ASN A 486 54.15 -19.81 26.97
C ASN A 486 53.72 -20.52 28.28
N PRO A 487 54.48 -20.36 29.38
CA PRO A 487 54.24 -21.07 30.65
C PRO A 487 52.87 -20.84 31.28
N ASN A 488 52.20 -19.71 30.96
CA ASN A 488 50.89 -19.34 31.50
C ASN A 488 49.73 -19.64 30.52
N SER A 489 49.99 -20.41 29.47
CA SER A 489 48.98 -20.78 28.47
C SER A 489 47.85 -21.61 29.09
N LYS A 490 46.60 -21.16 28.94
CA LYS A 490 45.40 -21.93 29.34
C LYS A 490 45.32 -23.30 28.65
N LYS A 491 46.06 -23.51 27.55
CA LYS A 491 46.14 -24.79 26.85
C LYS A 491 46.92 -25.85 27.63
N ILE A 492 47.89 -25.46 28.47
CA ILE A 492 48.67 -26.39 29.29
C ILE A 492 47.72 -27.14 30.23
N LYS A 493 46.87 -26.40 30.94
CA LYS A 493 45.85 -26.98 31.84
C LYS A 493 44.88 -27.90 31.10
N TYR A 494 44.52 -27.54 29.87
CA TYR A 494 43.68 -28.38 29.01
C TYR A 494 44.36 -29.70 28.63
N TYR A 495 45.62 -29.66 28.18
CA TYR A 495 46.37 -30.87 27.83
C TYR A 495 46.68 -31.74 29.05
N GLU A 496 46.95 -31.14 30.21
CA GLU A 496 47.12 -31.86 31.48
C GLU A 496 45.84 -32.62 31.87
N ASN A 497 44.67 -31.98 31.77
CA ASN A 497 43.39 -32.64 32.04
C ASN A 497 43.14 -33.78 31.04
N MET A 498 43.42 -33.59 29.75
CA MET A 498 43.30 -34.66 28.75
C MET A 498 44.28 -35.80 29.02
N LEU A 499 45.52 -35.50 29.39
CA LEU A 499 46.54 -36.48 29.72
C LEU A 499 46.10 -37.35 30.92
N ASP A 500 45.52 -36.72 31.94
CA ASP A 500 45.02 -37.40 33.14
C ASP A 500 43.84 -38.34 32.81
N ILE A 501 42.93 -37.90 31.92
CA ILE A 501 41.83 -38.75 31.42
C ILE A 501 42.39 -39.97 30.66
N TYR A 502 43.36 -39.78 29.77
CA TYR A 502 43.94 -40.90 29.01
C TYR A 502 44.75 -41.86 29.88
N LYS A 503 45.40 -41.38 30.95
CA LYS A 503 46.13 -42.22 31.91
C LYS A 503 45.21 -43.10 32.76
N ASN A 504 43.99 -42.64 33.02
CA ASN A 504 43.01 -43.31 33.87
C ASN A 504 41.78 -43.78 33.07
N ILE A 505 41.97 -44.08 31.78
CA ILE A 505 40.89 -44.36 30.82
C ILE A 505 40.09 -45.64 31.12
N ASP A 506 40.65 -46.53 31.93
CA ASP A 506 40.04 -47.75 32.47
C ASP A 506 39.26 -47.53 33.77
N THR A 507 39.34 -46.34 34.37
CA THR A 507 38.63 -45.99 35.60
C THR A 507 37.41 -45.11 35.33
N PRO A 508 36.38 -45.16 36.21
CA PRO A 508 35.27 -44.21 36.16
C PRO A 508 35.78 -42.76 36.23
N ILE A 509 35.49 -41.98 35.18
CA ILE A 509 35.78 -40.55 35.07
C ILE A 509 34.83 -39.76 35.98
N ASP A 510 35.38 -39.05 36.97
CA ASP A 510 34.66 -38.03 37.73
C ASP A 510 34.64 -36.70 36.94
N TYR A 511 33.54 -36.46 36.22
CA TYR A 511 33.35 -35.25 35.43
C TYR A 511 33.23 -33.96 36.26
N GLU A 512 33.06 -34.05 37.58
CA GLU A 512 32.99 -32.92 38.51
C GLU A 512 34.40 -32.41 38.84
N GLN A 513 35.37 -33.32 39.04
CA GLN A 513 36.79 -33.00 39.21
C GLN A 513 37.38 -32.19 38.05
N TYR A 514 36.95 -32.46 36.82
CA TYR A 514 37.41 -31.74 35.62
C TYR A 514 36.56 -30.52 35.26
N GLY A 515 35.54 -30.17 36.05
CA GLY A 515 34.62 -29.06 35.76
C GLY A 515 33.76 -29.26 34.50
N LEU A 516 33.65 -30.50 34.00
CA LEU A 516 32.98 -30.84 32.74
C LEU A 516 31.48 -31.12 32.93
N LYS A 517 31.01 -31.41 34.15
CA LYS A 517 29.61 -31.76 34.46
C LYS A 517 28.59 -30.75 33.92
N SER A 518 28.82 -29.45 34.09
CA SER A 518 27.94 -28.38 33.58
C SER A 518 27.92 -28.33 32.04
N SER A 519 29.09 -28.46 31.41
CA SER A 519 29.24 -28.48 29.95
C SER A 519 28.60 -29.71 29.32
N ILE A 520 28.77 -30.89 29.93
CA ILE A 520 28.15 -32.15 29.53
C ILE A 520 26.63 -32.08 29.71
N ASN A 521 26.14 -31.55 30.82
CA ASN A 521 24.70 -31.29 31.02
C ASN A 521 24.14 -30.34 29.94
N LYS A 522 24.89 -29.30 29.57
CA LYS A 522 24.51 -28.39 28.48
C LYS A 522 24.52 -29.08 27.11
N LEU A 523 25.43 -30.03 26.88
CA LEU A 523 25.49 -30.88 25.68
C LEU A 523 24.33 -31.89 25.63
N ASN A 524 24.05 -32.59 26.72
CA ASN A 524 22.94 -33.54 26.85
C ASN A 524 21.57 -32.85 26.72
N ARG A 525 21.46 -31.58 27.14
CA ARG A 525 20.26 -30.75 26.93
C ARG A 525 20.01 -30.37 25.46
N LYS A 526 21.00 -30.48 24.57
CA LYS A 526 20.85 -30.11 23.16
C LYS A 526 20.15 -31.17 22.29
N ASN A 527 19.67 -32.29 22.86
CA ASN A 527 18.89 -33.34 22.16
C ASN A 527 19.37 -33.62 20.73
N LYS A 528 20.63 -34.06 20.63
CA LYS A 528 21.26 -34.42 19.36
C LYS A 528 20.96 -35.88 19.05
N PHE A 529 20.28 -36.10 17.93
CA PHE A 529 20.08 -37.43 17.40
C PHE A 529 21.28 -37.83 16.53
N PHE A 530 21.45 -39.13 16.40
CA PHE A 530 22.45 -39.78 15.59
C PHE A 530 21.79 -40.95 14.84
N ILE A 531 22.12 -41.11 13.56
CA ILE A 531 21.54 -42.13 12.69
C ILE A 531 22.65 -43.08 12.27
N LYS A 532 22.42 -44.38 12.42
CA LYS A 532 23.32 -45.44 11.96
C LYS A 532 22.67 -46.23 10.84
N LYS A 533 23.46 -46.54 9.81
CA LYS A 533 23.07 -47.42 8.70
C LYS A 533 23.15 -48.87 9.16
N LEU A 534 22.05 -49.61 9.02
CA LEU A 534 22.01 -51.04 9.33
C LEU A 534 22.22 -51.89 8.07
N LYS A 535 21.64 -51.46 6.94
CA LYS A 535 21.80 -52.11 5.64
C LYS A 535 21.68 -51.10 4.50
N ASP A 536 22.23 -51.46 3.34
CA ASP A 536 22.01 -50.74 2.10
C ASP A 536 20.52 -50.78 1.68
N TYR A 537 20.10 -49.75 0.96
CA TYR A 537 18.73 -49.68 0.45
C TYR A 537 18.58 -50.61 -0.76
N ASP A 538 17.73 -51.62 -0.61
CA ASP A 538 17.42 -52.67 -1.58
C ASP A 538 16.00 -52.54 -2.16
N GLY A 539 15.29 -51.45 -1.82
CA GLY A 539 13.93 -51.19 -2.29
C GLY A 539 13.85 -50.56 -3.68
N THR A 540 12.63 -50.41 -4.21
CA THR A 540 12.37 -49.89 -5.56
C THR A 540 11.94 -48.42 -5.60
N ASN A 541 11.60 -47.81 -4.45
CA ASN A 541 11.16 -46.41 -4.40
C ASN A 541 12.36 -45.46 -4.53
N ILE A 542 12.35 -44.63 -5.58
CA ILE A 542 13.45 -43.70 -5.90
C ILE A 542 13.62 -42.59 -4.85
N ASN A 543 12.53 -42.15 -4.20
CA ASN A 543 12.60 -41.09 -3.20
C ASN A 543 13.23 -41.60 -1.89
N GLU A 544 12.92 -42.84 -1.52
CA GLU A 544 13.55 -43.53 -0.39
C GLU A 544 15.04 -43.78 -0.66
N GLN A 545 15.39 -44.17 -1.89
CA GLN A 545 16.79 -44.32 -2.30
C GLN A 545 17.55 -42.99 -2.20
N TRP A 546 17.05 -41.92 -2.81
CA TRP A 546 17.70 -40.60 -2.72
C TRP A 546 17.81 -40.10 -1.28
N PHE A 547 16.82 -40.41 -0.45
CA PHE A 547 16.87 -40.09 0.97
C PHE A 547 18.02 -40.83 1.68
N MET A 548 18.17 -42.13 1.43
CA MET A 548 19.25 -42.96 1.97
C MET A 548 20.63 -42.52 1.45
N ASP A 549 20.75 -42.28 0.14
CA ASP A 549 21.99 -41.80 -0.48
C ASP A 549 22.41 -40.44 0.10
N GLY A 550 21.46 -39.51 0.25
CA GLY A 550 21.71 -38.21 0.86
C GLY A 550 22.05 -38.29 2.34
N LEU A 551 21.52 -39.29 3.08
CA LEU A 551 21.87 -39.49 4.47
C LEU A 551 23.32 -39.95 4.57
N PHE A 552 23.74 -40.90 3.73
CA PHE A 552 25.03 -41.58 3.82
C PHE A 552 25.99 -41.29 2.64
N GLU A 553 26.11 -40.03 2.23
CA GLU A 553 27.09 -39.65 1.20
C GLU A 553 28.54 -39.94 1.66
N TYR A 554 29.41 -40.28 0.71
CA TYR A 554 30.82 -40.64 0.95
C TYR A 554 31.02 -41.92 1.78
N ASP A 555 30.18 -42.93 1.57
CA ASP A 555 30.28 -44.26 2.20
C ASP A 555 30.26 -44.27 3.73
N ARG A 556 29.74 -43.19 4.35
CA ARG A 556 29.59 -43.09 5.80
C ARG A 556 28.53 -44.07 6.29
N THR A 557 28.75 -44.69 7.44
CA THR A 557 27.78 -45.57 8.11
C THR A 557 27.00 -44.85 9.22
N GLU A 558 27.41 -43.61 9.52
CA GLU A 558 27.06 -42.87 10.73
C GLU A 558 26.80 -41.40 10.39
N VAL A 559 25.68 -40.83 10.85
CA VAL A 559 25.25 -39.46 10.51
C VAL A 559 24.77 -38.71 11.74
N THR A 560 25.33 -37.51 11.95
CA THR A 560 24.92 -36.60 13.03
C THR A 560 24.12 -35.42 12.50
N ASP A 561 23.39 -34.73 13.41
CA ASP A 561 22.69 -33.48 13.11
C ASP A 561 23.56 -32.44 12.38
N LYS A 562 24.83 -32.32 12.78
CA LYS A 562 25.79 -31.38 12.17
C LYS A 562 26.12 -31.70 10.71
N MET A 563 26.18 -32.98 10.36
CA MET A 563 26.54 -33.42 9.01
C MET A 563 25.40 -33.14 8.02
N LEU A 564 24.16 -33.20 8.50
CA LEU A 564 22.97 -32.88 7.72
C LEU A 564 22.77 -31.38 7.55
N TYR A 565 23.17 -30.59 8.56
CA TYR A 565 23.00 -29.15 8.58
C TYR A 565 23.71 -28.49 7.38
N ASN A 566 23.01 -27.63 6.63
CA ASN A 566 23.47 -26.97 5.41
C ASN A 566 23.88 -27.89 4.24
N ASN A 567 23.71 -29.21 4.33
CA ASN A 567 24.11 -30.15 3.29
C ASN A 567 22.91 -30.92 2.72
N PHE A 568 22.03 -31.46 3.58
CA PHE A 568 20.95 -32.35 3.16
C PHE A 568 19.79 -31.62 2.43
N TYR A 569 19.73 -30.29 2.49
CA TYR A 569 18.67 -29.52 1.83
C TYR A 569 18.63 -29.74 0.31
N ILE A 570 19.76 -30.08 -0.32
CA ILE A 570 19.84 -30.41 -1.75
C ILE A 570 19.02 -31.68 -2.03
N THR A 571 19.21 -32.72 -1.22
CA THR A 571 18.44 -33.98 -1.26
C THR A 571 16.96 -33.71 -1.02
N ASN A 572 16.62 -32.91 0.00
CA ASN A 572 15.23 -32.50 0.24
C ASN A 572 14.62 -31.80 -0.99
N ASN A 573 15.31 -30.84 -1.57
CA ASN A 573 14.84 -30.11 -2.75
C ASN A 573 14.66 -31.04 -3.96
N ARG A 574 15.59 -31.98 -4.17
CA ARG A 574 15.51 -32.99 -5.23
C ARG A 574 14.28 -33.87 -5.07
N ILE A 575 14.04 -34.40 -3.87
CA ILE A 575 12.86 -35.23 -3.55
C ILE A 575 11.57 -34.41 -3.69
N LEU A 576 11.51 -33.19 -3.12
CA LEU A 576 10.35 -32.32 -3.23
C LEU A 576 10.02 -31.97 -4.69
N HIS A 577 11.03 -31.74 -5.52
CA HIS A 577 10.84 -31.45 -6.93
C HIS A 577 10.26 -32.67 -7.68
N ASN A 578 10.76 -33.87 -7.39
CA ASN A 578 10.26 -35.11 -8.00
C ASN A 578 8.82 -35.43 -7.58
N VAL A 579 8.49 -35.31 -6.29
CA VAL A 579 7.14 -35.58 -5.78
C VAL A 579 6.15 -34.52 -6.26
N ASN A 580 6.48 -33.23 -6.15
CA ASN A 580 5.60 -32.12 -6.52
C ASN A 580 5.64 -31.76 -8.02
N ASN A 581 6.18 -32.64 -8.86
CA ASN A 581 6.25 -32.38 -10.29
C ASN A 581 4.83 -32.32 -10.92
N LYS A 582 4.74 -31.74 -12.12
CA LYS A 582 3.47 -31.55 -12.82
C LYS A 582 2.75 -32.89 -13.10
N GLN A 583 3.49 -33.95 -13.42
CA GLN A 583 2.89 -35.26 -13.73
C GLN A 583 2.18 -35.88 -12.52
N ASN A 584 2.79 -35.82 -11.33
CA ASN A 584 2.19 -36.32 -10.10
C ASN A 584 1.03 -35.43 -9.64
N MET A 585 1.14 -34.11 -9.81
CA MET A 585 0.04 -33.18 -9.57
C MET A 585 -1.16 -33.45 -10.49
N ASP A 586 -0.92 -33.75 -11.77
CA ASP A 586 -1.97 -34.08 -12.75
C ASP A 586 -2.64 -35.44 -12.48
N LYS A 587 -2.03 -36.31 -11.65
CA LYS A 587 -2.68 -37.54 -11.16
C LYS A 587 -3.74 -37.24 -10.10
N ILE A 588 -3.54 -36.20 -9.28
CA ILE A 588 -4.43 -35.85 -8.16
C ILE A 588 -5.39 -34.69 -8.48
N PHE A 589 -5.04 -33.78 -9.40
CA PHE A 589 -5.86 -32.64 -9.82
C PHE A 589 -6.13 -32.65 -11.32
N GLU A 590 -7.32 -32.21 -11.73
CA GLU A 590 -7.69 -32.13 -13.14
C GLU A 590 -6.90 -31.06 -13.90
N LYS A 591 -6.35 -31.42 -15.07
CA LYS A 591 -5.64 -30.50 -15.98
C LYS A 591 -6.51 -29.33 -16.45
N SER A 592 -7.81 -29.57 -16.63
CA SER A 592 -8.81 -28.60 -17.09
C SER A 592 -8.85 -27.37 -16.16
N ALA A 593 -8.86 -27.60 -14.85
CA ALA A 593 -8.87 -26.57 -13.81
C ALA A 593 -7.56 -25.78 -13.75
N THR A 594 -6.41 -26.46 -13.91
CA THR A 594 -5.09 -25.83 -13.85
C THR A 594 -4.89 -24.79 -14.95
N ASN A 595 -5.37 -25.05 -16.17
CA ASN A 595 -5.27 -24.08 -17.27
C ASN A 595 -6.14 -22.84 -17.06
N LYS A 596 -7.27 -22.95 -16.33
CA LYS A 596 -8.14 -21.80 -16.04
C LYS A 596 -7.55 -20.83 -15.01
N LYS A 597 -6.60 -21.27 -14.18
CA LYS A 597 -5.87 -20.38 -13.25
C LYS A 597 -5.16 -19.24 -14.00
N PHE A 598 -4.50 -19.57 -15.12
CA PHE A 598 -3.79 -18.58 -15.92
C PHE A 598 -4.73 -17.49 -16.44
N LEU A 599 -5.92 -17.87 -16.93
CA LEU A 599 -6.93 -16.93 -17.42
C LEU A 599 -7.44 -16.00 -16.30
N ILE A 600 -7.70 -16.53 -15.09
CA ILE A 600 -8.13 -15.71 -13.95
C ILE A 600 -7.01 -14.74 -13.52
N ILE A 601 -5.75 -15.16 -13.53
CA ILE A 601 -4.61 -14.27 -13.22
C ILE A 601 -4.55 -13.11 -14.23
N LEU A 602 -4.73 -13.39 -15.52
CA LEU A 602 -4.74 -12.36 -16.55
C LEU A 602 -5.88 -11.35 -16.34
N MET A 603 -7.08 -11.83 -15.98
CA MET A 603 -8.23 -10.97 -15.67
C MET A 603 -8.01 -10.08 -14.44
N ILE A 604 -7.33 -10.61 -13.40
CA ILE A 604 -6.94 -9.83 -12.22
C ILE A 604 -5.97 -8.70 -12.61
N ILE A 605 -4.93 -9.01 -13.39
CA ILE A 605 -3.95 -8.02 -13.84
C ILE A 605 -4.63 -6.96 -14.71
N ALA A 606 -5.47 -7.37 -15.67
CA ALA A 606 -6.20 -6.45 -16.54
C ALA A 606 -7.14 -5.54 -15.75
N THR A 607 -7.86 -6.08 -14.76
CA THR A 607 -8.71 -5.28 -13.85
C THR A 607 -7.89 -4.26 -13.08
N TYR A 608 -6.75 -4.67 -12.52
CA TYR A 608 -5.89 -3.79 -11.75
C TYR A 608 -5.33 -2.63 -12.60
N CYS A 609 -4.90 -2.93 -13.83
CA CYS A 609 -4.49 -1.93 -14.80
C CYS A 609 -5.65 -0.97 -15.14
N LEU A 610 -6.85 -1.50 -15.40
CA LEU A 610 -8.02 -0.70 -15.78
C LEU A 610 -8.44 0.30 -14.71
N ILE A 611 -8.36 -0.06 -13.42
CA ILE A 611 -8.74 0.86 -12.34
C ILE A 611 -7.63 1.85 -11.96
N THR A 612 -6.38 1.59 -12.36
CA THR A 612 -5.22 2.39 -11.93
C THR A 612 -4.73 3.34 -13.04
N ILE A 613 -4.74 2.90 -14.30
CA ILE A 613 -4.20 3.67 -15.44
C ILE A 613 -5.01 4.95 -15.72
N PRO A 614 -6.35 4.91 -15.90
CA PRO A 614 -7.12 6.11 -16.27
C PRO A 614 -7.04 7.25 -15.25
N PRO A 615 -7.16 7.02 -13.93
CA PRO A 615 -6.97 8.09 -12.94
C PRO A 615 -5.60 8.75 -13.03
N ILE A 616 -4.53 7.96 -13.20
CA ILE A 616 -3.16 8.50 -13.27
C ILE A 616 -2.94 9.33 -14.54
N PHE A 617 -3.51 8.93 -15.69
CA PHE A 617 -3.41 9.73 -16.91
C PHE A 617 -4.18 11.04 -16.85
N ASN A 618 -5.34 11.05 -16.20
CA ASN A 618 -6.21 12.23 -16.14
C ASN A 618 -5.80 13.21 -15.04
N TYR A 619 -5.29 12.71 -13.91
CA TYR A 619 -5.06 13.51 -12.71
C TYR A 619 -3.70 13.25 -12.02
N GLY A 620 -3.02 12.16 -12.35
CA GLY A 620 -1.72 11.82 -11.77
C GLY A 620 -0.53 12.29 -12.61
N GLN A 621 0.66 11.80 -12.26
CA GLN A 621 1.87 11.99 -13.05
C GLN A 621 2.10 10.75 -13.93
N PRO A 622 1.96 10.85 -15.28
CA PRO A 622 2.11 9.69 -16.17
C PRO A 622 3.47 8.99 -16.06
N GLU A 623 4.54 9.74 -15.73
CA GLU A 623 5.89 9.21 -15.51
C GLU A 623 5.96 8.21 -14.34
N THR A 624 5.06 8.35 -13.36
CA THR A 624 5.00 7.46 -12.19
C THR A 624 4.23 6.17 -12.45
N LEU A 625 3.61 6.00 -13.61
CA LEU A 625 2.66 4.92 -13.87
C LEU A 625 3.26 3.52 -13.67
N ILE A 626 4.49 3.32 -14.17
CA ILE A 626 5.19 2.04 -14.05
C ILE A 626 5.42 1.71 -12.57
N PHE A 627 5.81 2.70 -11.78
CA PHE A 627 6.02 2.55 -10.33
C PHE A 627 4.70 2.27 -9.62
N ALA A 628 3.66 3.01 -9.99
CA ALA A 628 2.31 2.89 -9.44
C ALA A 628 1.61 1.58 -9.79
N LEU A 629 2.05 0.83 -10.80
CA LEU A 629 1.55 -0.52 -11.12
C LEU A 629 2.41 -1.62 -10.49
N LEU A 630 3.73 -1.53 -10.63
CA LEU A 630 4.66 -2.58 -10.18
C LEU A 630 4.75 -2.65 -8.66
N PHE A 631 5.05 -1.53 -8.00
CA PHE A 631 5.37 -1.55 -6.56
C PHE A 631 4.12 -1.83 -5.73
N SER A 632 3.02 -1.14 -6.04
CA SER A 632 1.70 -1.39 -5.46
C SER A 632 1.24 -2.84 -5.66
N GLY A 633 1.29 -3.35 -6.90
CA GLY A 633 0.88 -4.72 -7.23
C GLY A 633 1.71 -5.78 -6.50
N ILE A 634 3.04 -5.66 -6.54
CA ILE A 634 3.96 -6.57 -5.84
C ILE A 634 3.80 -6.44 -4.33
N GLY A 635 3.79 -5.23 -3.79
CA GLY A 635 3.71 -4.97 -2.36
C GLY A 635 2.39 -5.45 -1.74
N PHE A 636 1.25 -5.20 -2.39
CA PHE A 636 -0.04 -5.75 -1.93
C PHE A 636 -0.10 -7.27 -2.08
N SER A 637 0.53 -7.86 -3.10
CA SER A 637 0.62 -9.33 -3.22
C SER A 637 1.42 -9.97 -2.07
N VAL A 638 2.54 -9.35 -1.66
CA VAL A 638 3.35 -9.77 -0.52
C VAL A 638 2.54 -9.60 0.77
N LEU A 639 1.91 -8.45 0.96
CA LEU A 639 1.07 -8.15 2.11
C LEU A 639 -0.06 -9.17 2.27
N PHE A 640 -0.78 -9.48 1.19
CA PHE A 640 -1.85 -10.46 1.18
C PHE A 640 -1.32 -11.86 1.49
N ARG A 641 -0.22 -12.29 0.85
CA ARG A 641 0.42 -13.57 1.12
C ARG A 641 0.85 -13.70 2.58
N MET A 642 1.33 -12.62 3.20
CA MET A 642 1.74 -12.63 4.60
C MET A 642 0.55 -12.66 5.54
N LEU A 643 -0.51 -11.87 5.29
CA LEU A 643 -1.72 -11.87 6.13
C LEU A 643 -2.37 -13.27 6.21
N PHE A 644 -2.54 -13.93 5.07
CA PHE A 644 -3.27 -15.19 4.95
C PHE A 644 -2.38 -16.44 4.91
N GLY A 645 -1.06 -16.28 4.76
CA GLY A 645 -0.10 -17.37 4.72
C GLY A 645 0.19 -18.01 6.08
N LYS A 646 0.57 -19.29 6.06
CA LYS A 646 1.10 -20.02 7.22
C LYS A 646 2.60 -19.77 7.36
N THR A 647 3.01 -18.55 7.70
CA THR A 647 4.43 -18.19 7.92
C THR A 647 4.74 -17.93 9.39
N PRO A 648 5.99 -18.17 9.84
CA PRO A 648 6.42 -17.81 11.20
C PRO A 648 6.20 -16.32 11.49
N ILE A 649 5.84 -15.99 12.74
CA ILE A 649 5.49 -14.62 13.16
C ILE A 649 6.54 -13.56 12.76
N PRO A 650 7.87 -13.78 12.94
CA PRO A 650 8.87 -12.78 12.56
C PRO A 650 8.88 -12.48 11.05
N VAL A 651 8.76 -13.52 10.22
CA VAL A 651 8.68 -13.39 8.75
C VAL A 651 7.39 -12.68 8.36
N LYS A 652 6.29 -12.95 9.08
CA LYS A 652 5.00 -12.30 8.88
C LYS A 652 5.09 -10.80 9.14
N ILE A 653 5.69 -10.39 10.26
CA ILE A 653 5.90 -8.97 10.61
C ILE A 653 6.79 -8.29 9.55
N PHE A 654 7.91 -8.90 9.21
CA PHE A 654 8.82 -8.38 8.18
C PHE A 654 8.08 -8.17 6.85
N GLY A 655 7.36 -9.19 6.37
CA GLY A 655 6.63 -9.12 5.12
C GLY A 655 5.45 -8.14 5.14
N LEU A 656 4.83 -7.89 6.30
CA LEU A 656 3.82 -6.83 6.45
C LEU A 656 4.42 -5.43 6.34
N ILE A 657 5.57 -5.18 6.99
CA ILE A 657 6.27 -3.90 6.93
C ILE A 657 6.67 -3.59 5.49
N TRP A 658 7.29 -4.54 4.79
CA TRP A 658 7.71 -4.35 3.40
C TRP A 658 6.53 -4.35 2.42
N GLY A 659 5.48 -5.12 2.70
CA GLY A 659 4.24 -5.08 1.91
C GLY A 659 3.54 -3.73 1.99
N LEU A 660 3.50 -3.09 3.17
CA LEU A 660 3.01 -1.72 3.33
C LEU A 660 3.99 -0.69 2.74
N GLY A 661 5.29 -0.89 2.93
CA GLY A 661 6.33 0.02 2.42
C GLY A 661 6.35 0.08 0.90
N PHE A 662 6.38 -1.06 0.22
CA PHE A 662 6.40 -1.09 -1.25
C PHE A 662 5.01 -1.09 -1.88
N GLY A 663 3.98 -1.57 -1.17
CA GLY A 663 2.62 -1.60 -1.70
C GLY A 663 1.84 -0.33 -1.38
N GLY A 664 1.73 -0.07 -0.07
CA GLY A 664 0.96 1.04 0.49
C GLY A 664 1.55 2.39 0.17
N MET A 665 2.85 2.61 0.39
CA MET A 665 3.46 3.94 0.22
C MET A 665 3.38 4.46 -1.23
N PRO A 666 3.76 3.69 -2.27
CA PRO A 666 3.59 4.14 -3.66
C PRO A 666 2.12 4.33 -4.01
N TRP A 667 1.24 3.46 -3.49
CA TRP A 667 -0.20 3.63 -3.70
C TRP A 667 -0.72 4.93 -3.10
N THR A 668 -0.36 5.28 -1.86
CA THR A 668 -0.81 6.50 -1.19
C THR A 668 -0.30 7.78 -1.84
N PHE A 669 0.91 7.76 -2.43
CA PHE A 669 1.49 8.96 -3.04
C PHE A 669 1.22 9.07 -4.55
N MET A 670 1.01 7.97 -5.26
CA MET A 670 0.87 7.96 -6.71
C MET A 670 -0.57 7.70 -7.18
N VAL A 671 -1.28 6.78 -6.51
CA VAL A 671 -2.63 6.34 -6.94
C VAL A 671 -3.72 7.09 -6.19
N LEU A 672 -3.63 7.16 -4.86
CA LEU A 672 -4.64 7.78 -4.00
C LEU A 672 -4.96 9.23 -4.39
N PRO A 673 -3.97 10.12 -4.65
CA PRO A 673 -4.26 11.51 -4.99
C PRO A 673 -4.99 11.66 -6.32
N ALA A 674 -4.80 10.71 -7.24
CA ALA A 674 -5.43 10.71 -8.56
C ALA A 674 -6.88 10.21 -8.50
N ILE A 675 -7.16 9.17 -7.71
CA ILE A 675 -8.52 8.62 -7.56
C ILE A 675 -9.44 9.51 -6.71
N THR A 676 -8.89 10.36 -5.83
CA THR A 676 -9.70 11.27 -4.99
C THR A 676 -10.13 12.55 -5.71
N GLN A 677 -9.57 12.87 -6.88
CA GLN A 677 -9.99 14.05 -7.68
C GLN A 677 -11.37 13.89 -8.31
N ASP A 678 -11.85 12.65 -8.50
CA ASP A 678 -13.16 12.37 -9.06
C ASP A 678 -13.81 11.17 -8.36
N ILE A 679 -15.02 11.38 -7.82
CA ILE A 679 -15.78 10.35 -7.11
C ILE A 679 -16.02 9.09 -7.95
N SER A 680 -16.08 9.23 -9.28
CA SER A 680 -16.26 8.10 -10.21
C SER A 680 -15.03 7.18 -10.18
N TYR A 681 -13.82 7.75 -10.13
CA TYR A 681 -12.59 6.97 -10.02
C TYR A 681 -12.46 6.29 -8.66
N LEU A 682 -12.85 6.97 -7.59
CA LEU A 682 -12.90 6.37 -6.26
C LEU A 682 -13.83 5.15 -6.21
N ILE A 683 -15.07 5.30 -6.69
CA ILE A 683 -16.05 4.20 -6.70
C ILE A 683 -15.55 3.05 -7.58
N GLY A 684 -15.02 3.35 -8.77
CA GLY A 684 -14.54 2.31 -9.68
C GLY A 684 -13.32 1.57 -9.14
N TYR A 685 -12.44 2.27 -8.43
CA TYR A 685 -11.32 1.64 -7.73
C TYR A 685 -11.81 0.67 -6.65
N VAL A 686 -12.77 1.08 -5.81
CA VAL A 686 -13.36 0.22 -4.76
C VAL A 686 -14.04 -1.01 -5.37
N VAL A 687 -14.87 -0.83 -6.39
CA VAL A 687 -15.56 -1.93 -7.10
C VAL A 687 -14.55 -2.88 -7.73
N GLY A 688 -13.51 -2.36 -8.38
CA GLY A 688 -12.45 -3.16 -8.98
C GLY A 688 -11.70 -4.00 -7.97
N ILE A 689 -11.35 -3.45 -6.79
CA ILE A 689 -10.69 -4.19 -5.71
C ILE A 689 -11.59 -5.32 -5.18
N ILE A 690 -12.89 -5.07 -5.01
CA ILE A 690 -13.85 -6.13 -4.61
C ILE A 690 -13.87 -7.26 -5.66
N CYS A 691 -13.87 -6.92 -6.95
CA CYS A 691 -13.83 -7.90 -8.03
C CYS A 691 -12.51 -8.69 -8.03
N VAL A 692 -11.38 -8.03 -7.80
CA VAL A 692 -10.06 -8.68 -7.66
C VAL A 692 -10.07 -9.67 -6.50
N LEU A 693 -10.58 -9.29 -5.33
CA LEU A 693 -10.70 -10.19 -4.17
C LEU A 693 -11.59 -11.39 -4.48
N GLY A 694 -12.73 -11.19 -5.15
CA GLY A 694 -13.61 -12.28 -5.60
C GLY A 694 -12.94 -13.23 -6.59
N MET A 695 -12.15 -12.71 -7.54
CA MET A 695 -11.37 -13.52 -8.48
C MET A 695 -10.23 -14.29 -7.80
N ILE A 696 -9.54 -13.68 -6.83
CA ILE A 696 -8.53 -14.36 -6.00
C ILE A 696 -9.17 -15.52 -5.23
N LEU A 697 -10.36 -15.32 -4.66
CA LEU A 697 -11.12 -16.37 -4.00
C LEU A 697 -11.41 -17.52 -4.96
N CYS A 698 -11.93 -17.22 -6.15
CA CYS A 698 -12.17 -18.23 -7.19
C CYS A 698 -10.89 -19.00 -7.55
N LEU A 699 -9.74 -18.33 -7.63
CA LEU A 699 -8.45 -18.95 -7.95
C LEU A 699 -7.98 -19.93 -6.88
N VAL A 700 -8.18 -19.59 -5.60
CA VAL A 700 -7.83 -20.46 -4.46
C VAL A 700 -8.67 -21.73 -4.46
N TYR A 701 -9.96 -21.63 -4.79
CA TYR A 701 -10.91 -22.74 -4.80
C TYR A 701 -11.10 -23.41 -6.17
N LEU A 702 -10.31 -23.03 -7.17
CA LEU A 702 -10.35 -23.61 -8.52
C LEU A 702 -9.79 -25.04 -8.65
N PRO A 703 -8.79 -25.51 -7.88
CA PRO A 703 -8.23 -26.85 -8.10
C PRO A 703 -9.29 -27.92 -7.81
N LYS A 704 -9.69 -28.68 -8.86
CA LYS A 704 -10.55 -29.85 -8.74
C LYS A 704 -9.74 -31.14 -8.71
N ARG A 705 -10.04 -32.05 -7.79
CA ARG A 705 -9.41 -33.38 -7.69
C ARG A 705 -9.87 -34.31 -8.80
N THR A 706 -8.97 -35.16 -9.27
CA THR A 706 -9.31 -36.29 -10.17
C THR A 706 -10.11 -37.35 -9.41
N LYS A 707 -10.75 -38.28 -10.13
CA LYS A 707 -11.42 -39.45 -9.50
C LYS A 707 -10.49 -40.22 -8.57
N TYR A 708 -9.27 -40.52 -9.02
CA TYR A 708 -8.24 -41.17 -8.21
C TYR A 708 -7.83 -40.32 -7.00
N GLY A 709 -7.58 -39.02 -7.19
CA GLY A 709 -7.21 -38.11 -6.11
C GLY A 709 -8.32 -37.93 -5.06
N ASN A 710 -9.59 -38.02 -5.48
CA ASN A 710 -10.75 -37.96 -4.59
C ASN A 710 -10.92 -39.26 -3.81
N GLU A 711 -10.77 -40.42 -4.47
CA GLU A 711 -10.80 -41.74 -3.81
C GLU A 711 -9.68 -41.86 -2.77
N MET A 712 -8.45 -41.49 -3.12
CA MET A 712 -7.34 -41.52 -2.16
C MET A 712 -7.55 -40.55 -1.00
N LEU A 713 -8.12 -39.37 -1.24
CA LEU A 713 -8.46 -38.47 -0.14
C LEU A 713 -9.52 -39.09 0.79
N GLY A 714 -10.51 -39.79 0.23
CA GLY A 714 -11.52 -40.53 0.99
C GLY A 714 -10.91 -41.60 1.89
N LYS A 715 -10.05 -42.46 1.33
CA LYS A 715 -9.32 -43.49 2.09
C LYS A 715 -8.45 -42.88 3.19
N LEU A 716 -7.69 -41.83 2.87
CA LEU A 716 -6.80 -41.18 3.83
C LEU A 716 -7.53 -40.42 4.93
N LYS A 717 -8.68 -39.80 4.64
CA LYS A 717 -9.55 -39.20 5.66
C LYS A 717 -10.15 -40.27 6.57
N GLY A 718 -10.64 -41.35 5.98
CA GLY A 718 -11.13 -42.53 6.69
C GLY A 718 -10.10 -43.11 7.65
N PHE A 719 -8.89 -43.33 7.15
CA PHE A 719 -7.74 -43.79 7.93
C PHE A 719 -7.39 -42.82 9.05
N LYS A 720 -7.31 -41.51 8.76
CA LYS A 720 -7.07 -40.49 9.79
C LYS A 720 -8.16 -40.50 10.87
N ASN A 721 -9.44 -40.59 10.47
CA ASN A 721 -10.55 -40.64 11.39
C ASN A 721 -10.46 -41.89 12.30
N PHE A 722 -10.14 -43.05 11.73
CA PHE A 722 -9.84 -44.25 12.50
C PHE A 722 -8.72 -44.01 13.53
N LEU A 723 -7.56 -43.44 13.14
CA LEU A 723 -6.47 -43.14 14.08
C LEU A 723 -6.91 -42.21 15.23
N GLU A 724 -7.79 -41.26 14.95
CA GLU A 724 -8.31 -40.32 15.95
C GLU A 724 -9.38 -40.95 16.87
N THR A 725 -10.21 -41.86 16.35
CA THR A 725 -11.44 -42.32 17.04
C THR A 725 -11.41 -43.77 17.52
N VAL A 726 -10.48 -44.60 17.04
CA VAL A 726 -10.42 -46.03 17.39
C VAL A 726 -10.43 -46.29 18.91
N GLU A 727 -11.21 -47.28 19.31
CA GLU A 727 -11.32 -47.76 20.69
C GLU A 727 -10.12 -48.65 21.10
N LYS A 728 -9.81 -48.66 22.40
CA LYS A 728 -8.65 -49.37 22.94
C LYS A 728 -8.69 -50.88 22.67
N GLU A 729 -9.86 -51.53 22.81
CA GLU A 729 -9.97 -52.98 22.60
C GLU A 729 -9.70 -53.38 21.14
N ARG A 730 -10.12 -52.54 20.18
CA ARG A 730 -9.81 -52.75 18.76
C ARG A 730 -8.31 -52.61 18.48
N LEU A 731 -7.63 -51.65 19.12
CA LEU A 731 -6.18 -51.51 19.02
C LEU A 731 -5.44 -52.73 19.57
N LYS A 732 -5.86 -53.27 20.73
CA LYS A 732 -5.27 -54.51 21.27
C LYS A 732 -5.42 -55.67 20.29
N ALA A 733 -6.58 -55.84 19.67
CA ALA A 733 -6.80 -56.90 18.68
C ALA A 733 -5.87 -56.76 17.47
N LEU A 734 -5.65 -55.54 16.96
CA LEU A 734 -4.74 -55.28 15.85
C LEU A 734 -3.27 -55.51 16.22
N VAL A 735 -2.87 -55.15 17.45
CA VAL A 735 -1.54 -55.42 17.98
C VAL A 735 -1.29 -56.92 18.18
N MET A 736 -2.29 -57.66 18.63
CA MET A 736 -2.18 -59.11 18.77
C MET A 736 -1.99 -59.80 17.41
N GLN A 737 -2.55 -59.24 16.33
CA GLN A 737 -2.35 -59.75 14.97
C GLN A 737 -1.00 -59.32 14.38
N ASN A 738 -0.61 -58.05 14.57
CA ASN A 738 0.69 -57.53 14.16
C ASN A 738 1.34 -56.79 15.35
N PRO A 739 2.32 -57.40 16.04
CA PRO A 739 3.02 -56.77 17.16
C PRO A 739 3.69 -55.44 16.80
N ASN A 740 4.07 -55.25 15.53
CA ASN A 740 4.72 -54.03 15.04
C ASN A 740 3.74 -52.95 14.54
N TYR A 741 2.42 -53.20 14.62
CA TYR A 741 1.40 -52.31 14.06
C TYR A 741 1.53 -50.86 14.54
N PHE A 742 1.80 -50.65 15.83
CA PHE A 742 2.02 -49.31 16.37
C PHE A 742 3.15 -48.56 15.64
N TYR A 743 4.28 -49.24 15.44
CA TYR A 743 5.47 -48.68 14.82
C TYR A 743 5.25 -48.46 13.33
N ASP A 744 4.70 -49.44 12.61
CA ASP A 744 4.42 -49.37 11.17
C ASP A 744 3.56 -48.14 10.81
N ILE A 745 2.62 -47.78 11.68
CA ILE A 745 1.66 -46.69 11.46
C ILE A 745 2.21 -45.31 11.88
N LEU A 746 3.22 -45.28 12.76
CA LEU A 746 3.77 -44.05 13.33
C LEU A 746 4.23 -43.00 12.28
N PRO A 747 4.97 -43.35 11.21
CA PRO A 747 5.36 -42.39 10.16
C PRO A 747 4.15 -41.70 9.51
N TYR A 748 3.06 -42.43 9.30
CA TYR A 748 1.84 -41.92 8.68
C TYR A 748 1.07 -40.98 9.61
N THR A 749 1.05 -41.31 10.91
CA THR A 749 0.41 -40.43 11.91
C THR A 749 1.10 -39.07 12.00
N TYR A 750 2.42 -39.02 11.76
CA TYR A 750 3.20 -37.78 11.77
C TYR A 750 2.85 -36.86 10.60
N VAL A 751 2.70 -37.41 9.39
CA VAL A 751 2.31 -36.62 8.19
C VAL A 751 0.84 -36.19 8.22
N LEU A 752 -0.04 -37.02 8.80
CA LEU A 752 -1.46 -36.71 9.02
C LEU A 752 -1.71 -35.77 10.22
N GLY A 753 -0.68 -35.53 11.05
CA GLY A 753 -0.73 -34.61 12.19
C GLY A 753 -1.50 -35.16 13.40
N VAL A 754 -1.54 -36.48 13.57
CA VAL A 754 -2.26 -37.17 14.64
C VAL A 754 -1.34 -38.03 15.52
N SER A 755 -0.01 -37.90 15.38
CA SER A 755 0.99 -38.68 16.12
C SER A 755 0.83 -38.60 17.64
N ASP A 756 0.58 -37.41 18.19
CA ASP A 756 0.44 -37.24 19.65
C ASP A 756 -0.79 -37.99 20.20
N LYS A 757 -1.92 -37.92 19.47
CA LYS A 757 -3.13 -38.68 19.80
C LYS A 757 -2.89 -40.18 19.66
N TRP A 758 -2.19 -40.59 18.60
CA TRP A 758 -1.87 -41.98 18.33
C TRP A 758 -1.01 -42.59 19.45
N ILE A 759 0.13 -41.98 19.78
CA ILE A 759 1.03 -42.43 20.84
C ILE A 759 0.29 -42.56 22.17
N LYS A 760 -0.53 -41.56 22.52
CA LYS A 760 -1.31 -41.55 23.77
C LYS A 760 -2.28 -42.74 23.89
N LYS A 761 -2.87 -43.21 22.79
CA LYS A 761 -3.78 -44.37 22.82
C LYS A 761 -3.09 -45.68 23.18
N PHE A 762 -1.77 -45.76 23.02
CA PHE A 762 -0.98 -46.96 23.31
C PHE A 762 -0.29 -46.92 24.68
N GLU A 763 -0.36 -45.81 25.44
CA GLU A 763 0.23 -45.68 26.78
C GLU A 763 -0.18 -46.80 27.76
N SER A 764 -1.35 -47.41 27.55
CA SER A 764 -1.92 -48.45 28.40
C SER A 764 -1.97 -49.84 27.76
N ILE A 765 -1.20 -50.04 26.68
CA ILE A 765 -0.99 -51.31 25.98
C ILE A 765 0.51 -51.64 26.10
N SER A 766 0.85 -52.80 26.67
CA SER A 766 2.25 -53.21 26.82
C SER A 766 2.81 -53.63 25.46
N LEU A 767 3.85 -52.94 24.99
CA LEU A 767 4.56 -53.22 23.74
C LEU A 767 6.06 -53.31 24.00
N GLN A 768 6.76 -54.15 23.22
CA GLN A 768 8.22 -54.21 23.24
C GLN A 768 8.79 -53.02 22.45
N ALA A 769 9.96 -52.52 22.86
CA ALA A 769 10.67 -51.46 22.14
C ALA A 769 11.00 -51.90 20.70
N PRO A 770 10.96 -50.98 19.72
CA PRO A 770 11.42 -51.32 18.38
C PRO A 770 12.94 -51.44 18.37
N SER A 771 13.48 -52.33 17.53
CA SER A 771 14.92 -52.65 17.49
C SER A 771 15.83 -51.47 17.15
N TRP A 772 15.29 -50.44 16.50
CA TRP A 772 16.01 -49.23 16.12
C TRP A 772 16.03 -48.14 17.21
N TYR A 773 15.33 -48.35 18.33
CA TYR A 773 15.25 -47.43 19.47
C TYR A 773 15.92 -48.02 20.70
N ASP A 774 16.95 -47.33 21.20
CA ASP A 774 17.62 -47.68 22.45
C ASP A 774 17.35 -46.63 23.55
N SER A 775 17.07 -47.12 24.77
CA SER A 775 16.79 -46.32 25.96
C SER A 775 17.51 -46.89 27.18
N SER A 776 18.31 -46.04 27.82
CA SER A 776 19.08 -46.40 29.02
C SER A 776 18.22 -46.82 30.22
N ASN A 777 16.95 -46.41 30.28
CA ASN A 777 16.08 -46.59 31.45
C ASN A 777 14.91 -47.56 31.16
N GLY A 778 15.03 -48.42 30.15
CA GLY A 778 13.94 -49.27 29.68
C GLY A 778 12.94 -48.54 28.79
N PHE A 779 11.96 -49.28 28.25
CA PHE A 779 10.97 -48.77 27.31
C PHE A 779 9.73 -48.23 28.03
N ASP A 780 9.40 -46.96 27.77
CA ASP A 780 8.21 -46.28 28.26
C ASP A 780 7.62 -45.38 27.15
N PHE A 781 6.29 -45.34 27.03
CA PHE A 781 5.59 -44.62 25.98
C PHE A 781 5.74 -43.10 26.07
N SER A 782 5.80 -42.54 27.29
CA SER A 782 5.98 -41.10 27.48
C SER A 782 7.38 -40.66 27.05
N SER A 783 8.38 -41.46 27.43
CA SER A 783 9.78 -41.28 27.04
C SER A 783 9.98 -41.45 25.53
N PHE A 784 9.35 -42.46 24.94
CA PHE A 784 9.35 -42.69 23.49
C PHE A 784 8.67 -41.55 22.73
N GLY A 785 7.49 -41.09 23.18
CA GLY A 785 6.78 -39.97 22.55
C GLY A 785 7.60 -38.67 22.59
N THR A 786 8.27 -38.40 23.71
CA THR A 786 9.20 -37.26 23.85
C THR A 786 10.40 -37.40 22.92
N PHE A 787 10.97 -38.62 22.82
CA PHE A 787 12.04 -38.93 21.89
C PHE A 787 11.62 -38.63 20.44
N ILE A 788 10.52 -39.21 19.96
CA ILE A 788 10.03 -39.01 18.59
C ILE A 788 9.83 -37.53 18.29
N LYS A 789 9.15 -36.80 19.18
CA LYS A 789 8.89 -35.37 18.98
C LYS A 789 10.19 -34.57 18.88
N SER A 790 11.13 -34.79 19.80
CA SER A 790 12.41 -34.05 19.81
C SER A 790 13.29 -34.40 18.60
N THR A 791 13.42 -35.69 18.28
CA THR A 791 14.19 -36.18 17.15
C THR A 791 13.64 -35.67 15.83
N MET A 792 12.32 -35.71 15.62
CA MET A 792 11.71 -35.24 14.38
C MET A 792 11.84 -33.72 14.19
N VAL A 793 11.72 -32.94 15.27
CA VAL A 793 11.95 -31.48 15.21
C VAL A 793 13.41 -31.17 14.88
N SER A 794 14.36 -31.85 15.54
CA SER A 794 15.79 -31.68 15.29
C SER A 794 16.17 -32.12 13.88
N ALA A 795 15.67 -33.28 13.41
CA ALA A 795 15.92 -33.82 12.09
C ALA A 795 15.37 -32.90 11.00
N GLN A 796 14.14 -32.42 11.17
CA GLN A 796 13.56 -31.45 10.26
C GLN A 796 14.39 -30.17 10.18
N SER A 797 14.84 -29.64 11.33
CA SER A 797 15.69 -28.45 11.37
C SER A 797 17.02 -28.66 10.66
N ALA A 798 17.70 -29.78 10.90
CA ALA A 798 18.99 -30.08 10.29
C ALA A 798 18.85 -30.33 8.78
N MET A 799 17.90 -31.18 8.38
CA MET A 799 17.75 -31.64 7.00
C MET A 799 17.25 -30.55 6.05
N SER A 800 16.50 -29.56 6.56
CA SER A 800 15.97 -28.47 5.73
C SER A 800 16.80 -27.18 5.79
N SER A 801 17.89 -27.17 6.56
CA SER A 801 18.77 -26.00 6.66
C SER A 801 19.66 -25.85 5.42
N SER A 802 19.75 -24.63 4.90
CA SER A 802 20.56 -24.27 3.73
C SER A 802 21.62 -23.21 4.10
N PRO A 803 22.81 -23.21 3.46
CA PRO A 803 23.86 -22.23 3.73
C PRO A 803 23.35 -20.80 3.59
N SER A 804 23.74 -19.93 4.51
CA SER A 804 23.61 -18.48 4.32
C SER A 804 24.61 -18.04 3.26
N SER A 805 24.16 -17.38 2.20
CA SER A 805 25.04 -16.84 1.16
C SER A 805 26.06 -15.88 1.76
N SER A 806 27.34 -16.25 1.80
CA SER A 806 28.45 -15.35 2.08
C SER A 806 28.77 -14.56 0.82
N SER A 807 28.35 -13.29 0.75
CA SER A 807 28.71 -12.39 -0.34
C SER A 807 30.15 -11.89 -0.16
N GLY A 808 31.08 -12.41 -0.96
CA GLY A 808 32.35 -11.75 -1.25
C GLY A 808 32.25 -11.02 -2.59
N GLY A 809 32.49 -9.72 -2.64
CA GLY A 809 32.73 -8.97 -3.88
C GLY A 809 32.04 -7.60 -4.00
N SER A 810 32.83 -6.54 -3.74
CA SER A 810 32.78 -5.15 -4.25
C SER A 810 31.47 -4.33 -4.26
N SER A 811 31.55 -3.20 -3.56
CA SER A 811 30.59 -2.11 -3.39
C SER A 811 30.24 -1.31 -4.66
N SER A 812 28.95 -1.14 -4.92
CA SER A 812 28.35 0.16 -5.28
C SER A 812 26.92 0.23 -4.68
N GLY A 813 26.59 1.36 -4.07
CA GLY A 813 25.55 1.48 -3.04
C GLY A 813 24.12 1.20 -3.50
N GLY A 814 23.44 0.31 -2.77
CA GLY A 814 22.01 0.04 -2.85
C GLY A 814 21.60 -0.86 -1.68
N GLY A 815 21.18 -0.26 -0.57
CA GLY A 815 20.94 -0.93 0.70
C GLY A 815 19.68 -1.80 0.71
N GLY A 816 19.86 -3.10 0.43
CA GLY A 816 18.91 -4.15 0.76
C GLY A 816 19.53 -5.10 1.79
N SER A 817 18.88 -5.29 2.93
CA SER A 817 19.34 -6.24 3.96
C SER A 817 18.22 -7.17 4.40
N SER A 818 18.22 -8.38 3.84
CA SER A 818 17.91 -9.63 4.53
C SER A 818 19.14 -9.99 5.37
N GLY A 819 19.11 -10.38 6.64
CA GLY A 819 18.15 -11.16 7.40
C GLY A 819 18.97 -12.25 8.10
N GLY A 820 19.07 -12.22 9.44
CA GLY A 820 19.91 -13.17 10.16
C GLY A 820 19.76 -13.14 11.69
N GLY A 821 19.33 -14.27 12.24
CA GLY A 821 19.82 -14.84 13.50
C GLY A 821 19.43 -14.16 14.81
N SER A 822 18.32 -14.59 15.43
CA SER A 822 18.13 -14.39 16.88
C SER A 822 18.94 -15.42 17.64
N SER A 823 20.08 -14.99 18.20
CA SER A 823 20.76 -15.66 19.30
C SER A 823 19.95 -15.45 20.58
N GLY A 824 19.54 -16.54 21.22
CA GLY A 824 18.93 -16.51 22.55
C GLY A 824 19.97 -16.09 23.60
N GLY A 825 19.95 -14.82 23.99
CA GLY A 825 20.57 -14.31 25.20
C GLY A 825 19.54 -14.25 26.31
N GLY A 826 19.70 -15.08 27.34
CA GLY A 826 18.89 -14.99 28.56
C GLY A 826 19.29 -13.76 29.37
N SER A 827 18.35 -12.84 29.56
CA SER A 827 18.45 -11.77 30.55
C SER A 827 17.89 -12.26 31.88
N GLY A 828 18.80 -12.49 32.83
CA GLY A 828 18.45 -12.67 34.24
C GLY A 828 18.03 -11.33 34.84
N GLY A 829 16.87 -11.33 35.50
CA GLY A 829 16.41 -10.21 36.31
C GLY A 829 17.22 -10.11 37.60
N GLY A 830 17.92 -8.99 37.78
CA GLY A 830 18.43 -8.54 39.06
C GLY A 830 17.49 -7.49 39.63
N GLY A 831 16.80 -7.83 40.71
CA GLY A 831 16.05 -6.87 41.52
C GLY A 831 17.00 -6.02 42.35
N GLY A 832 16.92 -4.70 42.20
CA GLY A 832 17.47 -3.73 43.14
C GLY A 832 16.35 -3.25 44.05
N GLY A 833 16.36 -3.71 45.29
CA GLY A 833 15.58 -3.12 46.38
C GLY A 833 16.31 -1.89 46.90
N SER A 834 15.56 -0.78 47.01
CA SER A 834 15.92 0.36 47.84
C SER A 834 15.36 0.15 49.25
N TRP A 835 16.18 0.48 50.24
CA TRP A 835 15.95 0.50 51.70
C TRP A 835 16.24 -0.80 52.44
#